data_AF-D0NLY7-F1
#
_entry.id   AF-D0NLY7-F1
#
_cell.length_a   1.000
_cell.length_b   1.000
_cell.length_c   1.000
_cell.angle_alpha   90.00
_cell.angle_beta   90.00
_cell.angle_gamma   90.00
#
_symmetry.space_group_name_H-M   'P 1'
#
loop_
_entity.id
_entity.type
_entity.pdbx_description
1 polymer ?
#
loop_
_entity_poly.entity_id
_entity_poly.type
_entity_poly.pdbx_seq_one_letter_code
_entity_poly.pdbx_strand_id
1 'polypeptide(L)'
;MPCGSSAGSSSLPSSISSSEHKSDSSSANSHVLLPQPSSAAPPRTTDQVIELSVSSEELANWRRREQQAQTEPMPWPGRTRSVLRRYSPLVPPTALLIALVVLLVQDLANAHSNADSSDLPNGPAPPALLWSPCSLDNAVANAYNLSAQCATVTLPLCYEGVCKAEDENTTIAVSFKRIPAFGTNDMGASLQTVWYLPDRPDFQTPEEVELQMTLLYEELRGDMDIYTLDFRGSGDSSALSCNASDGSPLQTAIFARHGKALDPSDVQACVYRLNELGYTNLRAFSLASAAQDIERVINQFQSDSQAIVYALGYGTLVAQQLMQQGVSQIIGYVFDGALGNAKYLIPGIETVSHHVSKSDEDFGEVAIDFLIWCQGDADCSKRFSEASSSTTLNQTLAEVYTRLDADTASACSMILTDVNTSKNSKFATATTTPPSYTLRQLLGVMMKDSTLWPFIPVIAYRFHRCGSEDLTLLSQFVNSTFVTDTDTDNPELLFVVQAFSELWEVPSPDHTELLERFTDTSISSGRVYTQLDAYCLFTGDTSEACGNTTVSGSNSSPVESTLSYTANTTVTAFPSGTSLLLLSGGLDALSAPKYSTALFHEFQTDNKALLVASKSTHGVVQSGLLSNGTACARKVLASYVRSRGNLTLLDISCISALPTPSLAISNISSLLVLGVEDAYDGVLLTTNSSSRGGIDGLTDSGSSDSGASSGSTLDELNHQVSALDSSRHRYKVALIVVTCVLGAVSLVGVVAVIYRRHRKHQLAGEQEMLRRMRGDEENELELVHSIYLLSSSSPRSGEHAPTPQVA
;
A
#
# COMPACT_ATOMS: atom_id res chain seq x y z
N MET A 1 57.56 11.68 5.21
CA MET A 1 58.11 10.81 6.29
C MET A 1 59.53 11.31 6.60
N PRO A 2 60.09 11.33 7.84
CA PRO A 2 59.67 10.83 9.17
C PRO A 2 59.95 11.84 10.34
N CYS A 3 60.04 11.35 11.60
CA CYS A 3 60.19 12.02 12.91
C CYS A 3 61.35 13.02 13.12
N GLY A 4 61.14 13.99 14.05
CA GLY A 4 62.13 14.40 15.07
C GLY A 4 62.91 15.73 14.92
N SER A 5 62.44 16.77 15.63
CA SER A 5 63.14 17.89 16.31
C SER A 5 64.49 18.47 15.82
N SER A 6 64.51 19.77 15.49
CA SER A 6 65.38 20.82 16.09
C SER A 6 65.46 22.08 15.21
N ALA A 7 65.43 23.24 15.86
CA ALA A 7 65.37 24.59 15.32
C ALA A 7 66.68 25.11 14.69
N GLY A 8 66.55 26.14 13.84
CA GLY A 8 67.58 27.19 13.70
C GLY A 8 67.74 27.85 12.31
N SER A 9 67.48 29.17 12.26
CA SER A 9 68.00 30.20 11.31
C SER A 9 67.56 30.16 9.83
N SER A 10 66.74 31.10 9.33
CA SER A 10 67.10 32.45 8.76
C SER A 10 68.12 32.37 7.62
N SER A 11 68.01 32.98 6.43
CA SER A 11 67.19 34.04 5.83
C SER A 11 67.74 34.28 4.40
N LEU A 12 66.89 34.65 3.42
CA LEU A 12 67.08 35.53 2.22
C LEU A 12 68.40 35.51 1.41
N PRO A 13 68.37 35.67 0.06
CA PRO A 13 68.18 36.99 -0.59
C PRO A 13 67.29 36.96 -1.87
N SER A 14 66.47 38.00 -2.18
CA SER A 14 66.72 39.14 -3.12
C SER A 14 67.35 38.73 -4.49
N SER A 15 66.91 39.17 -5.68
CA SER A 15 66.22 40.38 -6.15
C SER A 15 66.21 40.45 -7.71
N ILE A 16 65.52 41.46 -8.28
CA ILE A 16 65.72 42.14 -9.61
C ILE A 16 64.81 41.66 -10.77
N SER A 17 63.78 42.44 -11.21
CA SER A 17 63.75 43.60 -12.15
C SER A 17 63.94 43.18 -13.63
N SER A 18 63.37 43.72 -14.72
CA SER A 18 62.34 44.71 -15.12
C SER A 18 62.55 44.97 -16.64
N SER A 19 61.55 45.59 -17.29
CA SER A 19 61.57 46.42 -18.53
C SER A 19 61.09 45.75 -19.84
N GLU A 20 59.89 46.12 -20.34
CA GLU A 20 59.53 47.20 -21.33
C GLU A 20 59.53 46.64 -22.77
N HIS A 21 58.58 46.86 -23.70
CA HIS A 21 57.91 48.11 -24.13
C HIS A 21 56.82 47.82 -25.22
N LYS A 22 55.85 48.75 -25.34
CA LYS A 22 55.03 49.15 -26.53
C LYS A 22 53.90 48.22 -27.03
N SER A 23 52.71 48.67 -27.48
CA SER A 23 52.07 49.99 -27.68
C SER A 23 50.61 49.78 -28.16
N ASP A 24 49.69 50.64 -27.70
CA ASP A 24 48.58 51.34 -28.42
C ASP A 24 47.52 50.52 -29.22
N SER A 25 46.20 50.80 -29.26
CA SER A 25 45.35 51.91 -28.79
C SER A 25 43.85 51.65 -29.12
N SER A 26 42.95 52.20 -28.28
CA SER A 26 41.59 52.78 -28.53
C SER A 26 40.45 51.94 -29.17
N SER A 27 39.36 51.66 -28.44
CA SER A 27 38.04 52.38 -28.37
C SER A 27 37.09 52.07 -29.53
N ALA A 28 35.75 52.03 -29.47
CA ALA A 28 34.68 51.99 -28.48
C ALA A 28 33.36 51.88 -29.31
N ASN A 29 32.29 51.38 -28.68
CA ASN A 29 30.86 51.57 -29.00
C ASN A 29 30.15 50.81 -30.14
N SER A 30 29.07 50.14 -29.69
CA SER A 30 27.70 50.10 -30.23
C SER A 30 27.42 49.43 -31.58
N HIS A 31 26.66 48.32 -31.58
CA HIS A 31 25.20 48.35 -31.81
C HIS A 31 24.61 46.93 -31.87
N VAL A 32 23.45 46.81 -31.23
CA VAL A 32 22.40 45.80 -31.37
C VAL A 32 22.12 45.49 -32.85
N LEU A 33 21.91 44.21 -33.20
CA LEU A 33 20.92 43.77 -34.21
C LEU A 33 20.66 42.25 -34.09
N LEU A 34 19.36 41.92 -34.03
CA LEU A 34 18.74 40.59 -34.03
C LEU A 34 19.14 39.71 -35.22
N PRO A 35 18.83 38.39 -35.14
CA PRO A 35 17.99 37.81 -36.20
C PRO A 35 16.72 37.12 -35.68
N GLN A 36 15.65 37.30 -36.46
CA GLN A 36 14.32 36.69 -36.33
C GLN A 36 14.30 35.16 -36.59
N PRO A 37 13.21 34.47 -36.20
CA PRO A 37 13.14 33.02 -36.12
C PRO A 37 12.73 32.37 -37.45
N SER A 38 13.38 31.26 -37.78
CA SER A 38 12.95 30.34 -38.84
C SER A 38 11.88 29.38 -38.32
N SER A 39 10.70 29.49 -38.91
CA SER A 39 9.57 28.55 -38.84
C SER A 39 9.96 27.19 -39.41
N ALA A 40 9.95 26.15 -38.57
CA ALA A 40 9.71 24.77 -38.97
C ALA A 40 9.10 24.01 -37.79
N ALA A 41 7.83 23.62 -37.92
CA ALA A 41 7.14 22.79 -36.94
C ALA A 41 7.46 21.30 -37.17
N PRO A 42 7.74 20.53 -36.10
CA PRO A 42 7.53 19.09 -36.04
C PRO A 42 6.34 18.75 -35.08
N PRO A 43 5.84 17.50 -35.08
CA PRO A 43 4.47 17.19 -34.70
C PRO A 43 4.24 17.22 -33.18
N ARG A 44 2.99 17.48 -32.79
CA ARG A 44 2.51 17.35 -31.41
C ARG A 44 2.61 15.89 -30.96
N THR A 45 3.53 15.60 -30.05
CA THR A 45 3.44 14.49 -29.09
C THR A 45 2.83 15.04 -27.80
N THR A 46 1.79 14.39 -27.30
CA THR A 46 1.23 14.67 -25.98
C THR A 46 1.79 13.65 -24.99
N ASP A 47 3.03 13.86 -24.57
CA ASP A 47 3.57 13.26 -23.36
C ASP A 47 3.03 14.08 -22.18
N GLN A 48 1.99 13.59 -21.51
CA GLN A 48 1.45 14.24 -20.32
C GLN A 48 2.22 13.77 -19.08
N VAL A 49 3.32 14.46 -18.77
CA VAL A 49 3.81 14.56 -17.39
C VAL A 49 3.01 15.69 -16.75
N ILE A 50 2.07 15.35 -15.87
CA ILE A 50 1.29 16.35 -15.13
C ILE A 50 2.04 16.66 -13.84
N GLU A 51 3.02 17.56 -13.91
CA GLU A 51 3.58 18.24 -12.73
C GLU A 51 2.76 19.49 -12.43
N LEU A 52 2.03 19.51 -11.31
CA LEU A 52 1.27 20.67 -10.88
C LEU A 52 2.13 21.61 -10.02
N SER A 53 2.86 22.52 -10.67
CA SER A 53 3.29 23.78 -10.04
C SER A 53 2.70 24.96 -10.83
N VAL A 54 1.68 25.62 -10.26
CA VAL A 54 0.97 26.72 -10.95
C VAL A 54 1.70 28.04 -10.70
N SER A 55 2.17 28.68 -11.77
CA SER A 55 2.68 30.06 -11.71
C SER A 55 1.53 31.06 -11.58
N SER A 56 1.77 32.14 -10.83
CA SER A 56 0.78 33.14 -10.42
C SER A 56 0.10 33.93 -11.55
N GLU A 57 0.61 33.85 -12.79
CA GLU A 57 0.04 34.57 -13.95
C GLU A 57 -1.18 33.86 -14.58
N GLU A 58 -1.30 32.54 -14.46
CA GLU A 58 -2.44 31.79 -15.02
C GLU A 58 -3.74 32.00 -14.22
N LEU A 59 -3.62 32.29 -12.92
CA LEU A 59 -4.73 32.57 -12.01
C LEU A 59 -5.47 33.89 -12.38
N ALA A 60 -4.77 34.84 -12.99
CA ALA A 60 -5.34 36.13 -13.41
C ALA A 60 -6.13 36.02 -14.73
N ASN A 61 -5.78 35.06 -15.59
CA ASN A 61 -6.47 34.85 -16.87
C ASN A 61 -7.74 34.00 -16.73
N TRP A 62 -7.81 33.11 -15.74
CA TRP A 62 -9.02 32.36 -15.42
C TRP A 62 -10.14 33.24 -14.85
N ARG A 63 -9.79 34.17 -13.95
CA ARG A 63 -10.75 35.10 -13.32
C ARG A 63 -11.47 36.03 -14.31
N ARG A 64 -10.88 36.28 -15.50
CA ARG A 64 -11.51 37.08 -16.56
C ARG A 64 -12.52 36.29 -17.41
N ARG A 65 -12.42 34.96 -17.50
CA ARG A 65 -13.34 34.13 -18.29
C ARG A 65 -14.64 33.82 -17.54
N GLU A 66 -14.61 33.81 -16.22
CA GLU A 66 -15.80 33.56 -15.38
C GLU A 66 -16.80 34.73 -15.33
N GLN A 67 -16.37 35.96 -15.64
CA GLN A 67 -17.25 37.14 -15.61
C GLN A 67 -18.18 37.28 -16.85
N GLN A 68 -18.09 36.39 -17.85
CA GLN A 68 -18.85 36.51 -19.10
C GLN A 68 -19.96 35.48 -19.33
N ALA A 69 -20.25 34.58 -18.37
CA ALA A 69 -21.18 33.47 -18.58
C ALA A 69 -22.37 33.38 -17.59
N GLN A 70 -22.79 34.50 -16.97
CA GLN A 70 -23.99 34.53 -16.12
C GLN A 70 -24.98 35.64 -16.51
N THR A 71 -25.83 35.36 -17.50
CA THR A 71 -27.18 35.94 -17.72
C THR A 71 -27.88 35.04 -18.76
N GLU A 72 -28.80 34.13 -18.44
CA GLU A 72 -30.26 34.34 -18.31
C GLU A 72 -31.01 32.99 -18.07
N PRO A 73 -32.31 32.97 -17.68
CA PRO A 73 -32.89 31.91 -16.83
C PRO A 73 -33.81 30.87 -17.53
N MET A 74 -33.98 29.74 -16.82
CA MET A 74 -34.94 28.63 -17.07
C MET A 74 -36.43 29.03 -16.98
N PRO A 75 -37.33 28.21 -17.58
CA PRO A 75 -38.48 27.73 -16.80
C PRO A 75 -38.89 26.25 -17.03
N TRP A 76 -39.46 25.65 -15.96
CA TRP A 76 -40.10 24.32 -15.88
C TRP A 76 -41.63 24.36 -16.24
N PRO A 77 -42.33 23.21 -16.38
CA PRO A 77 -43.34 22.98 -17.43
C PRO A 77 -44.81 22.97 -16.98
N GLY A 78 -45.71 23.17 -17.94
CA GLY A 78 -47.17 23.12 -17.79
C GLY A 78 -47.89 22.21 -18.81
N ARG A 79 -48.52 21.17 -18.27
CA ARG A 79 -49.66 20.32 -18.68
C ARG A 79 -50.63 20.88 -19.77
N THR A 80 -51.09 20.06 -20.74
CA THR A 80 -52.52 19.66 -20.98
C THR A 80 -52.84 18.94 -22.33
N ARG A 81 -53.55 17.79 -22.20
CA ARG A 81 -54.76 17.27 -22.92
C ARG A 81 -54.91 17.19 -24.46
N SER A 82 -54.90 15.94 -24.96
CA SER A 82 -55.97 15.15 -25.66
C SER A 82 -56.89 15.76 -26.74
N VAL A 83 -57.00 15.12 -27.93
CA VAL A 83 -58.26 14.83 -28.68
C VAL A 83 -58.08 13.60 -29.62
N LEU A 84 -59.13 12.75 -29.66
CA LEU A 84 -59.37 11.54 -30.49
C LEU A 84 -59.93 11.84 -31.89
N ARG A 85 -59.65 11.01 -32.92
CA ARG A 85 -60.67 10.25 -33.71
C ARG A 85 -60.11 9.36 -34.85
N ARG A 86 -60.50 8.07 -34.76
CA ARG A 86 -60.85 7.01 -35.75
C ARG A 86 -60.59 7.22 -37.26
N TYR A 87 -60.06 6.18 -37.93
CA TYR A 87 -60.79 5.20 -38.77
C TYR A 87 -59.83 4.09 -39.29
N SER A 88 -60.25 2.82 -39.21
CA SER A 88 -59.70 1.64 -39.94
C SER A 88 -60.67 1.29 -41.09
N PRO A 89 -60.44 0.30 -42.00
CA PRO A 89 -59.36 -0.69 -42.08
C PRO A 89 -58.76 -0.90 -43.49
N LEU A 90 -57.60 -1.55 -43.60
CA LEU A 90 -57.17 -2.40 -44.73
C LEU A 90 -55.88 -3.16 -44.31
N VAL A 91 -55.97 -4.49 -44.29
CA VAL A 91 -54.89 -5.48 -44.15
C VAL A 91 -54.35 -5.74 -45.57
N PRO A 92 -53.02 -5.92 -45.88
CA PRO A 92 -52.10 -6.98 -45.41
C PRO A 92 -50.60 -6.50 -45.34
N PRO A 93 -49.49 -7.30 -45.26
CA PRO A 93 -49.26 -8.75 -45.18
C PRO A 93 -48.14 -9.12 -44.15
N THR A 94 -48.35 -9.00 -42.84
CA THR A 94 -47.31 -9.38 -41.83
C THR A 94 -47.52 -10.77 -41.21
N ALA A 95 -48.73 -11.32 -41.31
CA ALA A 95 -49.06 -12.62 -40.70
C ALA A 95 -48.46 -13.83 -41.45
N LEU A 96 -48.17 -13.71 -42.75
CA LEU A 96 -47.58 -14.80 -43.53
C LEU A 96 -46.07 -14.96 -43.30
N LEU A 97 -45.40 -13.88 -42.90
CA LEU A 97 -43.97 -13.87 -42.56
C LEU A 97 -43.70 -14.47 -41.18
N ILE A 98 -44.60 -14.27 -40.22
CA ILE A 98 -44.45 -14.83 -38.87
C ILE A 98 -44.72 -16.34 -38.86
N ALA A 99 -45.69 -16.82 -39.64
CA ALA A 99 -45.96 -18.25 -39.74
C ALA A 99 -44.81 -19.05 -40.39
N LEU A 100 -44.12 -18.47 -41.38
CA LEU A 100 -42.95 -19.10 -42.01
C LEU A 100 -41.73 -19.15 -41.09
N VAL A 101 -41.51 -18.11 -40.28
CA VAL A 101 -40.41 -18.08 -39.30
C VAL A 101 -40.67 -19.04 -38.13
N VAL A 102 -41.92 -19.17 -37.67
CA VAL A 102 -42.26 -20.11 -36.58
C VAL A 102 -42.14 -21.57 -37.02
N LEU A 103 -42.49 -21.90 -38.28
CA LEU A 103 -42.30 -23.26 -38.80
C LEU A 103 -40.83 -23.61 -39.02
N LEU A 104 -39.99 -22.66 -39.45
CA LEU A 104 -38.54 -22.87 -39.59
C LEU A 104 -37.82 -23.04 -38.23
N VAL A 105 -38.29 -22.36 -37.17
CA VAL A 105 -37.74 -22.48 -35.82
C VAL A 105 -38.18 -23.78 -35.13
N GLN A 106 -39.38 -24.28 -35.45
CA GLN A 106 -39.86 -25.56 -34.91
C GLN A 106 -39.23 -26.79 -35.60
N ASP A 107 -38.89 -26.72 -36.89
CA ASP A 107 -38.13 -27.78 -37.56
C ASP A 107 -36.65 -27.82 -37.14
N LEU A 108 -36.03 -26.68 -36.79
CA LEU A 108 -34.69 -26.67 -36.21
C LEU A 108 -34.66 -27.19 -34.77
N ALA A 109 -35.71 -26.96 -33.99
CA ALA A 109 -35.81 -27.42 -32.60
C ALA A 109 -36.10 -28.93 -32.49
N ASN A 110 -36.81 -29.52 -33.47
CA ASN A 110 -37.10 -30.96 -33.51
C ASN A 110 -35.99 -31.82 -34.14
N ALA A 111 -34.98 -31.19 -34.77
CA ALA A 111 -33.82 -31.88 -35.34
C ALA A 111 -32.68 -32.14 -34.32
N HIS A 112 -32.86 -31.79 -33.03
CA HIS A 112 -31.85 -32.01 -31.98
C HIS A 112 -32.30 -32.90 -30.81
N SER A 113 -33.48 -33.51 -30.87
CA SER A 113 -33.99 -34.34 -29.78
C SER A 113 -34.09 -35.84 -30.08
N ASN A 114 -33.55 -36.33 -31.20
CA ASN A 114 -33.44 -37.77 -31.46
C ASN A 114 -32.15 -38.11 -32.24
N ALA A 115 -31.04 -38.22 -31.51
CA ALA A 115 -29.92 -39.05 -31.93
C ALA A 115 -29.51 -39.90 -30.73
N ASP A 116 -29.84 -41.19 -30.80
CA ASP A 116 -29.39 -42.21 -29.86
C ASP A 116 -27.87 -42.22 -29.74
N SER A 117 -27.40 -42.11 -28.50
CA SER A 117 -26.34 -42.89 -27.87
C SER A 117 -25.50 -43.79 -28.81
N SER A 118 -24.37 -43.29 -29.28
CA SER A 118 -23.06 -43.98 -29.16
C SER A 118 -21.93 -43.03 -29.60
N ASP A 119 -20.96 -42.82 -28.71
CA ASP A 119 -19.64 -42.23 -28.93
C ASP A 119 -19.54 -40.81 -29.47
N LEU A 120 -19.66 -39.83 -28.57
CA LEU A 120 -18.95 -38.55 -28.66
C LEU A 120 -18.05 -38.42 -27.43
N PRO A 121 -16.74 -38.14 -27.57
CA PRO A 121 -15.86 -38.01 -26.43
C PRO A 121 -16.29 -36.79 -25.62
N ASN A 122 -16.59 -37.01 -24.33
CA ASN A 122 -16.62 -35.94 -23.34
C ASN A 122 -15.29 -35.18 -23.44
N GLY A 123 -15.31 -34.03 -24.12
CA GLY A 123 -14.23 -33.06 -23.97
C GLY A 123 -14.10 -32.76 -22.48
N PRO A 124 -12.89 -32.68 -21.91
CA PRO A 124 -12.74 -32.32 -20.52
C PRO A 124 -13.44 -30.98 -20.29
N ALA A 125 -14.28 -30.92 -19.24
CA ALA A 125 -14.83 -29.65 -18.78
C ALA A 125 -13.66 -28.64 -18.63
N PRO A 126 -13.86 -27.35 -18.94
CA PRO A 126 -12.82 -26.36 -18.77
C PRO A 126 -12.25 -26.48 -17.35
N PRO A 127 -10.92 -26.48 -17.18
CA PRO A 127 -10.33 -26.58 -15.86
C PRO A 127 -10.87 -25.44 -15.00
N ALA A 128 -11.51 -25.77 -13.89
CA ALA A 128 -12.07 -24.81 -12.95
C ALA A 128 -11.30 -24.89 -11.63
N LEU A 129 -10.99 -23.73 -11.05
CA LEU A 129 -10.42 -23.66 -9.71
C LEU A 129 -11.46 -24.06 -8.69
N LEU A 130 -11.08 -24.95 -7.76
CA LEU A 130 -11.95 -25.35 -6.65
C LEU A 130 -11.83 -24.30 -5.54
N TRP A 131 -12.80 -23.40 -5.50
CA TRP A 131 -12.89 -22.36 -4.49
C TRP A 131 -13.59 -22.85 -3.22
N SER A 132 -13.10 -22.40 -2.08
CA SER A 132 -13.70 -22.62 -0.76
C SER A 132 -14.00 -21.28 -0.08
N PRO A 133 -15.09 -21.13 0.67
CA PRO A 133 -15.35 -19.90 1.41
C PRO A 133 -14.24 -19.62 2.43
N CYS A 134 -13.79 -18.37 2.51
CA CYS A 134 -12.89 -17.90 3.54
C CYS A 134 -13.30 -16.49 4.02
N SER A 135 -12.85 -16.12 5.22
CA SER A 135 -13.19 -14.84 5.84
C SER A 135 -12.44 -13.67 5.21
N LEU A 136 -13.04 -12.49 5.30
CA LEU A 136 -12.38 -11.19 5.17
C LEU A 136 -12.46 -10.53 6.54
N ASP A 137 -11.36 -10.48 7.28
CA ASP A 137 -11.37 -9.96 8.65
C ASP A 137 -11.12 -8.45 8.66
N ASN A 138 -12.07 -7.71 8.11
CA ASN A 138 -12.03 -6.25 8.15
C ASN A 138 -13.40 -5.62 8.35
N ALA A 139 -13.41 -4.41 8.93
CA ALA A 139 -14.63 -3.71 9.32
C ALA A 139 -15.59 -3.45 8.14
N VAL A 140 -15.04 -3.22 6.95
CA VAL A 140 -15.84 -2.94 5.74
C VAL A 140 -16.53 -4.21 5.26
N ALA A 141 -15.80 -5.32 5.14
CA ALA A 141 -16.35 -6.60 4.74
C ALA A 141 -17.44 -7.06 5.71
N ASN A 142 -17.21 -6.91 7.02
CA ASN A 142 -18.18 -7.20 8.06
C ASN A 142 -19.45 -6.32 7.95
N ALA A 143 -19.31 -5.03 7.64
CA ALA A 143 -20.44 -4.13 7.49
C ALA A 143 -21.33 -4.47 6.28
N TYR A 144 -20.73 -4.97 5.20
CA TYR A 144 -21.44 -5.34 3.97
C TYR A 144 -21.71 -6.85 3.85
N ASN A 145 -21.34 -7.65 4.86
CA ASN A 145 -21.44 -9.11 4.86
C ASN A 145 -20.82 -9.73 3.60
N LEU A 146 -19.65 -9.22 3.22
CA LEU A 146 -18.84 -9.72 2.11
C LEU A 146 -18.04 -10.94 2.57
N SER A 147 -17.92 -11.93 1.69
CA SER A 147 -17.09 -13.12 1.91
C SER A 147 -16.09 -13.28 0.78
N ALA A 148 -14.89 -13.73 1.10
CA ALA A 148 -13.92 -14.14 0.10
C ALA A 148 -14.06 -15.63 -0.21
N GLN A 149 -13.38 -16.02 -1.27
CA GLN A 149 -13.15 -17.40 -1.64
C GLN A 149 -11.64 -17.63 -1.74
N CYS A 150 -11.16 -18.74 -1.19
CA CYS A 150 -9.76 -19.13 -1.18
C CYS A 150 -9.56 -20.46 -1.91
N ALA A 151 -8.44 -20.58 -2.59
CA ALA A 151 -8.04 -21.78 -3.30
C ALA A 151 -6.53 -21.96 -3.21
N THR A 152 -6.08 -23.20 -3.06
CA THR A 152 -4.66 -23.56 -3.16
C THR A 152 -4.45 -24.29 -4.48
N VAL A 153 -3.52 -23.78 -5.29
CA VAL A 153 -3.18 -24.34 -6.60
C VAL A 153 -1.83 -25.00 -6.52
N THR A 154 -1.77 -26.25 -6.96
CA THR A 154 -0.52 -26.98 -7.11
C THR A 154 0.13 -26.59 -8.44
N LEU A 155 1.29 -25.94 -8.38
CA LEU A 155 2.05 -25.42 -9.52
C LEU A 155 3.44 -26.09 -9.57
N PRO A 156 4.14 -26.06 -10.71
CA PRO A 156 5.51 -26.56 -10.79
C PRO A 156 6.44 -25.82 -9.82
N LEU A 157 7.33 -26.55 -9.14
CA LEU A 157 8.36 -25.91 -8.31
C LEU A 157 9.32 -25.09 -9.19
N CYS A 158 9.78 -25.70 -10.29
CA CYS A 158 10.64 -25.04 -11.27
C CYS A 158 9.94 -24.91 -12.62
N TYR A 159 10.04 -23.71 -13.19
CA TYR A 159 9.58 -23.44 -14.54
C TYR A 159 10.72 -23.51 -15.55
N GLU A 160 10.40 -23.93 -16.76
CA GLU A 160 11.34 -24.01 -17.88
C GLU A 160 12.00 -22.65 -18.13
N GLY A 161 13.31 -22.63 -18.39
CA GLY A 161 14.09 -21.41 -18.60
C GLY A 161 14.46 -20.63 -17.33
N VAL A 162 13.81 -20.90 -16.19
CA VAL A 162 14.10 -20.23 -14.90
C VAL A 162 15.03 -21.08 -14.04
N CYS A 163 14.63 -22.32 -13.75
CA CYS A 163 15.38 -23.24 -12.91
C CYS A 163 15.19 -24.70 -13.32
N LYS A 164 15.99 -25.58 -12.70
CA LYS A 164 15.90 -27.03 -12.87
C LYS A 164 15.69 -27.66 -11.50
N ALA A 165 14.68 -28.52 -11.39
CA ALA A 165 14.47 -29.39 -10.25
C ALA A 165 15.11 -30.76 -10.51
N GLU A 166 15.42 -31.51 -9.45
CA GLU A 166 15.94 -32.89 -9.57
C GLU A 166 14.87 -33.86 -10.10
N ASP A 167 13.62 -33.65 -9.67
CA ASP A 167 12.43 -34.29 -10.21
C ASP A 167 11.56 -33.22 -10.88
N GLU A 168 11.33 -33.35 -12.19
CA GLU A 168 10.50 -32.43 -12.98
C GLU A 168 9.03 -32.41 -12.54
N ASN A 169 8.58 -33.44 -11.81
CA ASN A 169 7.23 -33.48 -11.23
C ASN A 169 7.14 -32.82 -9.85
N THR A 170 8.22 -32.22 -9.34
CA THR A 170 8.18 -31.51 -8.06
C THR A 170 7.26 -30.29 -8.16
N THR A 171 6.36 -30.15 -7.20
CA THR A 171 5.35 -29.10 -7.18
C THR A 171 5.44 -28.25 -5.92
N ILE A 172 4.78 -27.11 -5.97
CA ILE A 172 4.62 -26.16 -4.88
C ILE A 172 3.14 -25.77 -4.76
N ALA A 173 2.68 -25.59 -3.53
CA ALA A 173 1.35 -25.08 -3.27
C ALA A 173 1.39 -23.55 -3.19
N VAL A 174 0.55 -22.88 -3.99
CA VAL A 174 0.37 -21.42 -3.98
C VAL A 174 -1.08 -21.10 -3.63
N SER A 175 -1.26 -20.23 -2.64
CA SER A 175 -2.54 -19.85 -2.07
C SER A 175 -3.06 -18.55 -2.70
N PHE A 176 -4.29 -18.62 -3.18
CA PHE A 176 -5.00 -17.53 -3.85
C PHE A 176 -6.26 -17.19 -3.06
N LYS A 177 -6.63 -15.91 -3.12
CA LYS A 177 -7.85 -15.39 -2.51
C LYS A 177 -8.56 -14.49 -3.52
N ARG A 178 -9.89 -14.58 -3.58
CA ARG A 178 -10.71 -13.72 -4.43
C ARG A 178 -11.96 -13.20 -3.73
N ILE A 179 -12.39 -12.01 -4.11
CA ILE A 179 -13.74 -11.51 -3.87
C ILE A 179 -14.49 -11.62 -5.21
N PRO A 180 -15.49 -12.52 -5.34
CA PRO A 180 -16.16 -12.75 -6.62
C PRO A 180 -17.12 -11.60 -6.98
N ALA A 181 -17.25 -11.29 -8.26
CA ALA A 181 -18.23 -10.33 -8.77
C ALA A 181 -19.67 -10.81 -8.53
N PHE A 182 -20.62 -9.88 -8.52
CA PHE A 182 -22.04 -10.24 -8.38
C PHE A 182 -22.51 -11.13 -9.53
N GLY A 183 -23.09 -12.29 -9.19
CA GLY A 183 -23.64 -13.23 -10.16
C GLY A 183 -22.60 -14.11 -10.87
N THR A 184 -21.32 -14.01 -10.50
CA THR A 184 -20.30 -14.97 -10.95
C THR A 184 -20.54 -16.32 -10.28
N ASN A 185 -20.57 -17.40 -11.07
CA ASN A 185 -20.68 -18.76 -10.54
C ASN A 185 -19.39 -19.15 -9.81
N ASP A 186 -19.48 -20.03 -8.81
CA ASP A 186 -18.33 -20.48 -8.01
C ASP A 186 -17.18 -21.08 -8.83
N MET A 187 -17.46 -21.57 -10.05
CA MET A 187 -16.46 -22.18 -10.94
C MET A 187 -15.96 -21.25 -12.07
N GLY A 188 -16.52 -20.05 -12.20
CA GLY A 188 -16.18 -19.11 -13.28
C GLY A 188 -15.42 -17.88 -12.81
N ALA A 189 -14.88 -17.12 -13.75
CA ALA A 189 -14.46 -15.74 -13.58
C ALA A 189 -15.41 -14.82 -14.35
N SER A 190 -15.51 -13.57 -13.91
CA SER A 190 -16.19 -12.48 -14.61
C SER A 190 -15.44 -12.12 -15.90
N LEU A 191 -16.12 -11.40 -16.80
CA LEU A 191 -15.52 -10.99 -18.08
C LEU A 191 -14.27 -10.10 -17.91
N GLN A 192 -14.13 -9.46 -16.75
CA GLN A 192 -12.98 -8.64 -16.42
C GLN A 192 -12.58 -8.83 -14.95
N THR A 193 -11.30 -9.13 -14.72
CA THR A 193 -10.74 -9.40 -13.40
C THR A 193 -9.70 -8.35 -13.02
N VAL A 194 -9.56 -8.10 -11.72
CA VAL A 194 -8.48 -7.29 -11.16
C VAL A 194 -7.59 -8.19 -10.33
N TRP A 195 -6.28 -8.19 -10.62
CA TRP A 195 -5.27 -8.90 -9.86
C TRP A 195 -4.51 -7.89 -9.00
N TYR A 196 -4.75 -7.93 -7.69
CA TYR A 196 -4.01 -7.14 -6.73
C TYR A 196 -2.75 -7.90 -6.28
N LEU A 197 -1.58 -7.33 -6.56
CA LEU A 197 -0.29 -7.84 -6.12
C LEU A 197 0.20 -6.96 -4.95
N PRO A 198 0.14 -7.48 -3.71
CA PRO A 198 0.44 -6.68 -2.52
C PRO A 198 1.94 -6.38 -2.39
N ASP A 199 2.24 -5.45 -1.49
CA ASP A 199 3.60 -5.23 -1.02
C ASP A 199 4.03 -6.34 -0.05
N ARG A 200 5.25 -6.25 0.50
CA ARG A 200 5.76 -7.20 1.48
C ARG A 200 4.96 -7.09 2.79
N PRO A 201 4.78 -8.19 3.55
CA PRO A 201 4.01 -8.21 4.80
C PRO A 201 4.51 -7.24 5.88
N ASP A 202 5.79 -6.83 5.84
CA ASP A 202 6.37 -5.84 6.75
C ASP A 202 6.03 -4.37 6.40
N PHE A 203 5.47 -4.12 5.22
CA PHE A 203 4.97 -2.80 4.82
C PHE A 203 3.45 -2.78 4.62
N GLN A 204 2.85 -3.93 4.31
CA GLN A 204 1.42 -4.09 4.19
C GLN A 204 0.99 -5.42 4.80
N THR A 205 0.30 -5.34 5.92
CA THR A 205 -0.21 -6.53 6.64
C THR A 205 -1.26 -7.27 5.80
N PRO A 206 -1.46 -8.59 6.03
CA PRO A 206 -2.53 -9.35 5.37
C PRO A 206 -3.93 -8.72 5.53
N GLU A 207 -4.22 -8.13 6.70
CA GLU A 207 -5.48 -7.44 6.97
C GLU A 207 -5.63 -6.17 6.13
N GLU A 208 -4.54 -5.42 5.91
CA GLU A 208 -4.54 -4.26 5.01
C GLU A 208 -4.71 -4.65 3.54
N VAL A 209 -4.12 -5.78 3.11
CA VAL A 209 -4.36 -6.35 1.78
C VAL A 209 -5.84 -6.64 1.59
N GLU A 210 -6.47 -7.36 2.54
CA GLU A 210 -7.90 -7.69 2.49
C GLU A 210 -8.80 -6.45 2.53
N LEU A 211 -8.45 -5.46 3.35
CA LEU A 211 -9.16 -4.19 3.41
C LEU A 211 -9.07 -3.47 2.07
N GLN A 212 -7.90 -3.43 1.45
CA GLN A 212 -7.71 -2.78 0.16
C GLN A 212 -8.48 -3.48 -0.97
N MET A 213 -8.50 -4.82 -0.99
CA MET A 213 -9.37 -5.59 -1.90
C MET A 213 -10.84 -5.22 -1.69
N THR A 214 -11.29 -5.18 -0.43
CA THR A 214 -12.69 -4.89 -0.09
C THR A 214 -13.08 -3.47 -0.51
N LEU A 215 -12.23 -2.48 -0.23
CA LEU A 215 -12.46 -1.08 -0.61
C LEU A 215 -12.49 -0.88 -2.13
N LEU A 216 -11.62 -1.58 -2.87
CA LEU A 216 -11.65 -1.55 -4.33
C LEU A 216 -12.90 -2.25 -4.89
N TYR A 217 -13.33 -3.36 -4.29
CA TYR A 217 -14.55 -4.08 -4.67
C TYR A 217 -15.78 -3.19 -4.56
N GLU A 218 -15.92 -2.50 -3.43
CA GLU A 218 -16.98 -1.52 -3.18
C GLU A 218 -16.90 -0.34 -4.16
N GLU A 219 -15.70 0.22 -4.38
CA GLU A 219 -15.52 1.32 -5.33
C GLU A 219 -15.86 0.88 -6.77
N LEU A 220 -15.65 -0.39 -7.10
CA LEU A 220 -16.02 -1.03 -8.37
C LEU A 220 -17.50 -1.46 -8.44
N ARG A 221 -18.26 -1.34 -7.35
CA ARG A 221 -19.67 -1.75 -7.22
C ARG A 221 -19.89 -3.27 -7.35
N GLY A 222 -18.86 -4.06 -7.07
CA GLY A 222 -18.89 -5.53 -7.18
C GLY A 222 -19.06 -6.07 -8.60
N ASP A 223 -18.78 -5.26 -9.62
CA ASP A 223 -18.95 -5.61 -11.04
C ASP A 223 -17.85 -6.57 -11.56
N MET A 224 -16.77 -6.77 -10.79
CA MET A 224 -15.57 -7.51 -11.21
C MET A 224 -15.01 -8.34 -10.06
N ASP A 225 -14.34 -9.45 -10.41
CA ASP A 225 -13.61 -10.22 -9.41
C ASP A 225 -12.31 -9.50 -9.03
N ILE A 226 -11.96 -9.56 -7.74
CA ILE A 226 -10.67 -9.08 -7.24
C ILE A 226 -9.90 -10.27 -6.71
N TYR A 227 -8.75 -10.55 -7.29
CA TYR A 227 -7.82 -11.61 -6.94
C TYR A 227 -6.62 -11.07 -6.19
N THR A 228 -6.07 -11.86 -5.27
CA THR A 228 -4.75 -11.71 -4.68
C THR A 228 -4.14 -13.10 -4.45
N LEU A 229 -2.88 -13.14 -4.06
CA LEU A 229 -2.15 -14.34 -3.72
C LEU A 229 -1.11 -14.06 -2.64
N ASP A 230 -0.77 -15.10 -1.88
CA ASP A 230 0.52 -15.12 -1.20
C ASP A 230 1.54 -15.65 -2.20
N PHE A 231 2.61 -14.89 -2.45
CA PHE A 231 3.64 -15.34 -3.39
C PHE A 231 4.23 -16.68 -2.94
N ARG A 232 4.71 -17.48 -3.90
CA ARG A 232 5.48 -18.68 -3.59
C ARG A 232 6.58 -18.37 -2.57
N GLY A 233 6.71 -19.19 -1.53
CA GLY A 233 7.68 -18.91 -0.46
C GLY A 233 7.21 -17.95 0.61
N SER A 234 5.98 -17.44 0.56
CA SER A 234 5.41 -16.55 1.59
C SER A 234 4.01 -16.94 2.07
N GLY A 235 3.59 -16.43 3.23
CA GLY A 235 2.21 -16.56 3.74
C GLY A 235 1.67 -17.99 3.80
N ASP A 236 0.42 -18.17 3.38
CA ASP A 236 -0.28 -19.47 3.29
C ASP A 236 0.13 -20.29 2.05
N SER A 237 1.02 -19.78 1.20
CA SER A 237 1.69 -20.59 0.18
C SER A 237 2.76 -21.48 0.85
N SER A 238 3.54 -22.22 0.06
CA SER A 238 4.65 -23.02 0.61
C SER A 238 5.78 -22.11 1.10
N ALA A 239 5.64 -21.56 2.31
CA ALA A 239 6.50 -20.52 2.86
C ALA A 239 7.93 -20.99 3.14
N LEU A 240 8.91 -20.12 2.86
CA LEU A 240 10.31 -20.34 3.25
C LEU A 240 10.48 -20.03 4.73
N SER A 241 10.80 -21.05 5.52
CA SER A 241 10.95 -20.92 6.97
C SER A 241 12.19 -21.63 7.47
N CYS A 242 13.08 -20.85 8.10
CA CYS A 242 14.24 -21.33 8.82
C CYS A 242 14.32 -20.63 10.17
N ASN A 243 14.74 -21.38 11.19
CA ASN A 243 14.97 -20.83 12.53
C ASN A 243 16.45 -20.87 12.85
N ALA A 244 16.92 -19.86 13.55
CA ALA A 244 18.23 -19.81 14.18
C ALA A 244 18.30 -20.78 15.39
N SER A 245 19.50 -21.03 15.90
CA SER A 245 19.76 -21.92 17.03
C SER A 245 19.04 -21.51 18.32
N ASP A 246 18.66 -20.25 18.47
CA ASP A 246 17.88 -19.74 19.60
C ASP A 246 16.35 -19.85 19.40
N GLY A 247 15.91 -20.44 18.29
CA GLY A 247 14.52 -20.67 17.94
C GLY A 247 13.82 -19.50 17.25
N SER A 248 14.47 -18.34 17.10
CA SER A 248 13.93 -17.20 16.36
C SER A 248 13.97 -17.44 14.83
N PRO A 249 13.08 -16.82 14.03
CA PRO A 249 13.21 -16.84 12.57
C PRO A 249 14.59 -16.32 12.15
N LEU A 250 15.26 -17.02 11.23
CA LEU A 250 16.67 -16.77 10.85
C LEU A 250 16.93 -15.31 10.50
N GLN A 251 16.03 -14.72 9.73
CA GLN A 251 16.16 -13.36 9.21
C GLN A 251 15.98 -12.27 10.26
N THR A 252 15.46 -12.59 11.45
CA THR A 252 15.36 -11.65 12.58
C THR A 252 16.72 -11.05 12.94
N ALA A 253 17.80 -11.82 12.82
CA ALA A 253 19.15 -11.36 13.14
C ALA A 253 19.64 -10.24 12.20
N ILE A 254 19.16 -10.21 10.95
CA ILE A 254 19.58 -9.26 9.91
C ILE A 254 19.06 -7.85 10.21
N PHE A 255 17.83 -7.78 10.71
CA PHE A 255 17.11 -6.52 10.98
C PHE A 255 17.11 -6.13 12.45
N ALA A 256 17.72 -6.96 13.31
CA ALA A 256 17.92 -6.62 14.71
C ALA A 256 18.75 -5.35 14.80
N ARG A 257 18.18 -4.29 15.39
CA ARG A 257 18.83 -2.96 15.53
C ARG A 257 20.18 -2.99 16.27
N HIS A 258 20.48 -4.10 16.96
CA HIS A 258 21.71 -4.28 17.72
C HIS A 258 22.70 -5.24 17.06
N GLY A 259 22.50 -5.55 15.77
CA GLY A 259 23.42 -6.41 15.04
C GLY A 259 23.62 -7.74 15.76
N LYS A 260 22.51 -8.45 16.03
CA LYS A 260 22.65 -9.86 16.42
C LYS A 260 23.43 -10.52 15.29
N ALA A 261 24.65 -10.94 15.57
CA ALA A 261 25.49 -11.56 14.57
C ALA A 261 24.76 -12.81 14.05
N LEU A 262 24.51 -12.83 12.74
CA LEU A 262 23.97 -13.99 12.07
C LEU A 262 25.02 -15.10 12.17
N ASP A 263 24.67 -16.22 12.80
CA ASP A 263 25.60 -17.33 12.98
C ASP A 263 25.76 -18.08 11.65
N PRO A 264 26.98 -18.26 11.11
CA PRO A 264 27.20 -19.03 9.88
C PRO A 264 26.64 -20.46 9.95
N SER A 265 26.62 -21.07 11.14
CA SER A 265 26.06 -22.41 11.33
C SER A 265 24.54 -22.44 11.20
N ASP A 266 23.84 -21.37 11.59
CA ASP A 266 22.39 -21.24 11.42
C ASP A 266 22.02 -21.09 9.93
N VAL A 267 22.82 -20.32 9.17
CA VAL A 267 22.67 -20.20 7.72
C VAL A 267 22.87 -21.55 7.04
N GLN A 268 23.92 -22.28 7.42
CA GLN A 268 24.20 -23.60 6.86
C GLN A 268 23.11 -24.64 7.20
N ALA A 269 22.60 -24.60 8.43
CA ALA A 269 21.47 -25.45 8.84
C ALA A 269 20.21 -25.14 8.02
N CYS A 270 19.95 -23.86 7.73
CA CYS A 270 18.85 -23.47 6.85
C CYS A 270 19.03 -24.02 5.44
N VAL A 271 20.22 -23.90 4.84
CA VAL A 271 20.51 -24.48 3.52
C VAL A 271 20.22 -25.99 3.50
N TYR A 272 20.69 -26.74 4.49
CA TYR A 272 20.43 -28.18 4.56
C TYR A 272 18.94 -28.48 4.67
N ARG A 273 18.20 -27.73 5.49
CA ARG A 273 16.76 -27.89 5.65
C ARG A 273 16.01 -27.62 4.34
N LEU A 274 16.36 -26.56 3.61
CA LEU A 274 15.74 -26.27 2.31
C LEU A 274 16.03 -27.38 1.29
N ASN A 275 17.25 -27.92 1.28
CA ASN A 275 17.61 -29.06 0.43
C ASN A 275 16.80 -30.33 0.79
N GLU A 276 16.58 -30.62 2.08
CA GLU A 276 15.75 -31.75 2.53
C GLU A 276 14.28 -31.62 2.09
N LEU A 277 13.79 -30.38 1.93
CA LEU A 277 12.46 -30.08 1.37
C LEU A 277 12.42 -30.15 -0.16
N GLY A 278 13.54 -30.47 -0.82
CA GLY A 278 13.67 -30.51 -2.27
C GLY A 278 13.91 -29.14 -2.91
N TYR A 279 14.16 -28.09 -2.11
CA TYR A 279 14.44 -26.73 -2.59
C TYR A 279 15.92 -26.51 -2.87
N THR A 280 16.51 -27.38 -3.70
CA THR A 280 17.95 -27.35 -4.03
C THR A 280 18.34 -26.22 -4.99
N ASN A 281 17.36 -25.59 -5.64
CA ASN A 281 17.56 -24.45 -6.53
C ASN A 281 16.62 -23.31 -6.16
N LEU A 282 17.13 -22.33 -5.39
CA LEU A 282 16.31 -21.23 -4.86
C LEU A 282 15.80 -20.26 -5.93
N ARG A 283 16.23 -20.35 -7.19
CA ARG A 283 15.56 -19.68 -8.32
C ARG A 283 14.10 -20.09 -8.46
N ALA A 284 13.71 -21.25 -7.92
CA ALA A 284 12.31 -21.66 -7.78
C ALA A 284 11.45 -20.60 -7.06
N PHE A 285 12.06 -19.74 -6.22
CA PHE A 285 11.42 -18.67 -5.47
C PHE A 285 11.78 -17.27 -6.02
N SER A 286 12.27 -17.16 -7.26
CA SER A 286 12.57 -15.87 -7.90
C SER A 286 11.34 -15.04 -8.22
N LEU A 287 11.55 -13.74 -8.47
CA LEU A 287 10.52 -12.84 -9.00
C LEU A 287 9.92 -13.38 -10.31
N ALA A 288 10.75 -13.97 -11.18
CA ALA A 288 10.34 -14.58 -12.43
C ALA A 288 9.42 -15.80 -12.20
N SER A 289 9.79 -16.66 -11.25
CA SER A 289 8.96 -17.80 -10.84
C SER A 289 7.61 -17.34 -10.27
N ALA A 290 7.59 -16.33 -9.39
CA ALA A 290 6.34 -15.77 -8.85
C ALA A 290 5.43 -15.21 -9.96
N ALA A 291 5.99 -14.54 -10.97
CA ALA A 291 5.23 -14.07 -12.12
C ALA A 291 4.65 -15.21 -12.97
N GLN A 292 5.38 -16.31 -13.16
CA GLN A 292 4.89 -17.46 -13.93
C GLN A 292 3.73 -18.20 -13.24
N ASP A 293 3.60 -18.14 -11.91
CA ASP A 293 2.41 -18.67 -11.23
C ASP A 293 1.15 -17.92 -11.65
N ILE A 294 1.23 -16.58 -11.67
CA ILE A 294 0.12 -15.71 -12.04
C ILE A 294 -0.24 -15.93 -13.51
N GLU A 295 0.76 -15.95 -14.40
CA GLU A 295 0.57 -16.27 -15.82
C GLU A 295 -0.14 -17.60 -16.00
N ARG A 296 0.32 -18.66 -15.32
CA ARG A 296 -0.23 -20.00 -15.47
C ARG A 296 -1.68 -20.05 -15.04
N VAL A 297 -2.00 -19.40 -13.93
CA VAL A 297 -3.38 -19.35 -13.41
C VAL A 297 -4.29 -18.54 -14.33
N ILE A 298 -3.85 -17.38 -14.84
CA ILE A 298 -4.63 -16.59 -15.80
C ILE A 298 -4.87 -17.39 -17.09
N ASN A 299 -3.83 -17.97 -17.67
CA ASN A 299 -3.93 -18.72 -18.93
C ASN A 299 -4.81 -19.97 -18.80
N GLN A 300 -4.72 -20.68 -17.68
CA GLN A 300 -5.43 -21.94 -17.49
C GLN A 300 -6.88 -21.74 -17.07
N PHE A 301 -7.17 -20.77 -16.20
CA PHE A 301 -8.47 -20.66 -15.54
C PHE A 301 -9.25 -19.37 -15.90
N GLN A 302 -8.63 -18.42 -16.59
CA GLN A 302 -9.21 -17.12 -16.94
C GLN A 302 -8.99 -16.78 -18.43
N SER A 303 -8.91 -17.78 -19.31
CA SER A 303 -8.57 -17.60 -20.72
C SER A 303 -9.52 -16.65 -21.48
N ASP A 304 -10.78 -16.57 -21.05
CA ASP A 304 -11.82 -15.75 -21.68
C ASP A 304 -12.03 -14.40 -20.97
N SER A 305 -11.24 -14.12 -19.92
CA SER A 305 -11.34 -12.89 -19.12
C SER A 305 -10.28 -11.87 -19.53
N GLN A 306 -10.62 -10.60 -19.40
CA GLN A 306 -9.62 -9.51 -19.48
C GLN A 306 -9.10 -9.18 -18.08
N ALA A 307 -7.80 -9.12 -17.89
CA ALA A 307 -7.18 -8.87 -16.61
C ALA A 307 -6.55 -7.47 -16.54
N ILE A 308 -6.71 -6.80 -15.40
CA ILE A 308 -5.91 -5.62 -15.02
C ILE A 308 -5.12 -5.99 -13.77
N VAL A 309 -3.81 -5.78 -13.82
CA VAL A 309 -2.91 -6.03 -12.68
C VAL A 309 -2.67 -4.72 -11.93
N TYR A 310 -3.11 -4.63 -10.69
CA TYR A 310 -2.77 -3.54 -9.77
C TYR A 310 -1.71 -4.04 -8.80
N ALA A 311 -0.57 -3.38 -8.74
CA ALA A 311 0.56 -3.78 -7.92
C ALA A 311 1.05 -2.62 -7.05
N LEU A 312 1.37 -2.91 -5.79
CA LEU A 312 1.89 -1.97 -4.81
C LEU A 312 3.33 -2.33 -4.41
N GLY A 313 4.22 -1.35 -4.34
CA GLY A 313 5.58 -1.52 -3.78
C GLY A 313 6.32 -2.70 -4.40
N TYR A 314 6.71 -3.68 -3.58
CA TYR A 314 7.38 -4.91 -4.02
C TYR A 314 6.60 -5.69 -5.08
N GLY A 315 5.27 -5.73 -4.99
CA GLY A 315 4.41 -6.37 -5.99
C GLY A 315 4.64 -5.83 -7.40
N THR A 316 5.11 -4.57 -7.54
CA THR A 316 5.44 -3.98 -8.85
C THR A 316 6.63 -4.67 -9.52
N LEU A 317 7.56 -5.27 -8.76
CA LEU A 317 8.67 -6.06 -9.31
C LEU A 317 8.18 -7.37 -9.94
N VAL A 318 7.21 -8.04 -9.30
CA VAL A 318 6.56 -9.23 -9.85
C VAL A 318 5.71 -8.87 -11.07
N ALA A 319 4.97 -7.76 -11.01
CA ALA A 319 4.16 -7.28 -12.13
C ALA A 319 5.02 -6.92 -13.35
N GLN A 320 6.21 -6.34 -13.14
CA GLN A 320 7.22 -6.08 -14.17
C GLN A 320 7.69 -7.36 -14.85
N GLN A 321 7.95 -8.44 -14.10
CA GLN A 321 8.29 -9.76 -14.67
C GLN A 321 7.10 -10.36 -15.44
N LEU A 322 5.89 -10.26 -14.91
CA LEU A 322 4.67 -10.74 -15.57
C LEU A 322 4.40 -10.01 -16.88
N MET A 323 4.65 -8.70 -16.92
CA MET A 323 4.54 -7.88 -18.12
C MET A 323 5.48 -8.36 -19.23
N GLN A 324 6.70 -8.80 -18.88
CA GLN A 324 7.66 -9.32 -19.86
C GLN A 324 7.22 -10.65 -20.49
N GLN A 325 6.33 -11.41 -19.85
CA GLN A 325 5.78 -12.66 -20.40
C GLN A 325 4.73 -12.41 -21.50
N GLY A 326 4.17 -11.20 -21.59
CA GLY A 326 3.21 -10.84 -22.65
C GLY A 326 1.90 -11.63 -22.60
N VAL A 327 1.37 -11.85 -21.40
CA VAL A 327 0.10 -12.57 -21.19
C VAL A 327 -1.05 -11.82 -21.88
N SER A 328 -1.61 -12.42 -22.92
CA SER A 328 -2.56 -11.76 -23.84
C SER A 328 -3.85 -11.26 -23.19
N GLN A 329 -4.24 -11.86 -22.07
CA GLN A 329 -5.41 -11.52 -21.29
C GLN A 329 -5.20 -10.22 -20.49
N ILE A 330 -3.95 -9.82 -20.22
CA ILE A 330 -3.63 -8.65 -19.42
C ILE A 330 -3.65 -7.39 -20.31
N ILE A 331 -4.68 -6.59 -20.12
CA ILE A 331 -4.93 -5.37 -20.91
C ILE A 331 -4.38 -4.10 -20.26
N GLY A 332 -4.00 -4.16 -18.98
CA GLY A 332 -3.49 -3.00 -18.25
C GLY A 332 -2.73 -3.36 -16.97
N TYR A 333 -1.75 -2.52 -16.65
CA TYR A 333 -0.99 -2.57 -15.41
C TYR A 333 -1.13 -1.24 -14.66
N VAL A 334 -1.28 -1.31 -13.34
CA VAL A 334 -1.21 -0.17 -12.44
C VAL A 334 -0.10 -0.41 -11.43
N PHE A 335 0.91 0.45 -11.41
CA PHE A 335 2.00 0.41 -10.44
C PHE A 335 1.86 1.58 -9.48
N ASP A 336 1.63 1.29 -8.20
CA ASP A 336 1.53 2.27 -7.12
C ASP A 336 2.78 2.19 -6.24
N GLY A 337 3.54 3.28 -6.15
CA GLY A 337 4.84 3.29 -5.49
C GLY A 337 5.84 2.33 -6.15
N ALA A 338 6.06 2.48 -7.45
CA ALA A 338 6.84 1.52 -8.24
C ALA A 338 8.33 1.48 -7.86
N LEU A 339 8.88 0.27 -7.80
CA LEU A 339 10.32 0.02 -7.70
C LEU A 339 10.89 -0.30 -9.09
N GLY A 340 11.95 0.37 -9.53
CA GLY A 340 12.53 0.15 -10.86
C GLY A 340 13.40 -1.10 -10.90
N ASN A 341 13.09 -2.12 -11.70
CA ASN A 341 13.96 -3.30 -11.75
C ASN A 341 15.32 -2.95 -12.37
N ALA A 342 16.41 -3.31 -11.69
CA ALA A 342 17.77 -2.97 -12.08
C ALA A 342 18.25 -3.51 -13.44
N LYS A 343 17.48 -4.42 -14.05
CA LYS A 343 17.92 -5.25 -15.17
C LYS A 343 17.32 -4.85 -16.50
N TYR A 344 16.56 -3.75 -16.56
CA TYR A 344 16.14 -3.12 -17.81
C TYR A 344 17.27 -2.29 -18.43
N LEU A 345 18.41 -2.94 -18.69
CA LEU A 345 19.53 -2.30 -19.37
C LEU A 345 19.19 -2.12 -20.85
N ILE A 346 18.65 -0.95 -21.22
CA ILE A 346 18.78 -0.44 -22.59
C ILE A 346 20.23 0.09 -22.68
N PRO A 347 21.09 -0.49 -23.53
CA PRO A 347 22.47 -0.02 -23.64
C PRO A 347 22.54 1.46 -24.03
N GLY A 348 23.19 2.29 -23.21
CA GLY A 348 23.45 3.71 -23.51
C GLY A 348 22.48 4.73 -22.86
N ILE A 349 21.54 4.28 -22.02
CA ILE A 349 20.73 5.15 -21.16
C ILE A 349 21.15 4.88 -19.71
N GLU A 350 21.46 5.94 -18.96
CA GLU A 350 21.69 5.85 -17.51
C GLU A 350 20.34 5.55 -16.84
N THR A 351 20.06 4.27 -16.61
CA THR A 351 18.78 3.82 -16.03
C THR A 351 18.84 3.89 -14.51
N VAL A 352 17.83 4.51 -13.89
CA VAL A 352 17.68 4.55 -12.43
C VAL A 352 17.14 3.20 -11.96
N SER A 353 18.05 2.33 -11.56
CA SER A 353 17.81 0.97 -11.09
C SER A 353 17.61 0.93 -9.58
N HIS A 354 16.53 0.31 -9.09
CA HIS A 354 16.34 0.09 -7.66
C HIS A 354 17.26 -1.03 -7.18
N HIS A 355 18.05 -0.69 -6.16
CA HIS A 355 18.83 -1.63 -5.40
C HIS A 355 18.56 -1.46 -3.92
N VAL A 356 18.37 -2.57 -3.20
CA VAL A 356 18.14 -2.55 -1.75
C VAL A 356 19.32 -1.92 -1.01
N SER A 357 20.55 -2.12 -1.51
CA SER A 357 21.77 -1.49 -0.96
C SER A 357 21.79 0.05 -1.04
N LYS A 358 20.90 0.66 -1.84
CA LYS A 358 20.74 2.13 -1.94
C LYS A 358 19.57 2.68 -1.13
N SER A 359 18.74 1.84 -0.52
CA SER A 359 17.48 2.31 0.09
C SER A 359 17.69 3.36 1.20
N ASP A 360 18.80 3.32 1.95
CA ASP A 360 19.07 4.34 2.98
C ASP A 360 19.40 5.73 2.36
N GLU A 361 20.08 5.77 1.21
CA GLU A 361 20.38 6.97 0.43
C GLU A 361 19.11 7.50 -0.24
N ASP A 362 18.37 6.63 -0.93
CA ASP A 362 17.11 6.97 -1.62
C ASP A 362 16.06 7.53 -0.65
N PHE A 363 15.97 6.95 0.55
CA PHE A 363 15.11 7.47 1.61
C PHE A 363 15.52 8.89 2.00
N GLY A 364 16.84 9.11 2.14
CA GLY A 364 17.41 10.40 2.47
C GLY A 364 17.13 11.48 1.42
N GLU A 365 17.18 11.13 0.13
CA GLU A 365 16.80 12.04 -0.96
C GLU A 365 15.36 12.53 -0.81
N VAL A 366 14.41 11.64 -0.54
CA VAL A 366 13.00 12.02 -0.32
C VAL A 366 12.84 12.83 0.98
N ALA A 367 13.61 12.51 2.02
CA ALA A 367 13.60 13.28 3.24
C ALA A 367 14.11 14.72 3.04
N ILE A 368 15.03 14.96 2.10
CA ILE A 368 15.46 16.33 1.75
C ILE A 368 14.27 17.15 1.24
N ASP A 369 13.39 16.56 0.41
CA ASP A 369 12.18 17.24 -0.07
C ASP A 369 11.20 17.58 1.05
N PHE A 370 11.12 16.74 2.08
CA PHE A 370 10.39 17.05 3.31
C PHE A 370 11.01 18.23 4.07
N LEU A 371 12.34 18.24 4.23
CA LEU A 371 13.06 19.33 4.92
C LEU A 371 12.91 20.66 4.18
N ILE A 372 12.98 20.66 2.85
CA ILE A 372 12.72 21.83 1.99
C ILE A 372 11.28 22.30 2.18
N TRP A 373 10.31 21.38 2.24
CA TRP A 373 8.92 21.72 2.48
C TRP A 373 8.72 22.37 3.86
N CYS A 374 9.29 21.82 4.94
CA CYS A 374 9.25 22.45 6.26
C CYS A 374 9.87 23.86 6.22
N GLN A 375 10.97 24.07 5.50
CA GLN A 375 11.59 25.38 5.37
C GLN A 375 10.67 26.41 4.68
N GLY A 376 9.87 25.97 3.71
CA GLY A 376 8.88 26.81 3.03
C GLY A 376 7.56 26.99 3.79
N ASP A 377 7.29 26.15 4.78
CA ASP A 377 6.06 26.17 5.57
C ASP A 377 6.16 27.15 6.75
N ALA A 378 5.17 28.04 6.90
CA ALA A 378 5.21 29.10 7.92
C ALA A 378 5.09 28.57 9.35
N ASP A 379 4.38 27.46 9.57
CA ASP A 379 4.20 26.88 10.90
C ASP A 379 5.44 26.10 11.35
N CYS A 380 6.12 25.45 10.41
CA CYS A 380 7.39 24.76 10.66
C CYS A 380 8.56 25.74 10.79
N SER A 381 8.78 26.60 9.78
CA SER A 381 9.96 27.48 9.70
C SER A 381 10.07 28.49 10.85
N LYS A 382 8.94 29.02 11.36
CA LYS A 382 8.96 29.99 12.47
C LYS A 382 9.67 29.48 13.72
N ARG A 383 9.67 28.16 13.95
CA ARG A 383 10.26 27.52 15.13
C ARG A 383 11.79 27.44 15.09
N PHE A 384 12.39 27.62 13.92
CA PHE A 384 13.84 27.58 13.74
C PHE A 384 14.43 28.96 13.42
N SER A 385 13.61 30.01 13.43
CA SER A 385 13.96 31.33 12.86
C SER A 385 14.48 32.41 13.84
N GLU A 386 14.92 32.07 15.05
CA GLU A 386 15.36 33.09 16.03
C GLU A 386 16.82 33.59 15.89
N ALA A 387 16.99 34.91 16.15
CA ALA A 387 18.19 35.78 16.25
C ALA A 387 19.22 35.80 15.10
N SER A 388 19.58 34.66 14.52
CA SER A 388 20.39 34.57 13.31
C SER A 388 19.51 34.00 12.21
N SER A 389 19.07 34.85 11.30
CA SER A 389 18.05 34.65 10.25
C SER A 389 18.32 33.54 9.21
N SER A 390 18.91 32.41 9.59
CA SER A 390 19.33 31.33 8.70
C SER A 390 19.19 29.92 9.26
N THR A 391 18.84 29.70 10.53
CA THR A 391 18.78 28.33 11.09
C THR A 391 17.59 27.55 10.53
N THR A 392 17.85 26.44 9.84
CA THR A 392 16.82 25.55 9.27
C THR A 392 16.64 24.29 10.12
N LEU A 393 15.56 23.53 9.90
CA LEU A 393 15.38 22.20 10.50
C LEU A 393 16.58 21.28 10.20
N ASN A 394 17.07 21.30 8.95
CA ASN A 394 18.22 20.50 8.54
C ASN A 394 19.49 20.86 9.34
N GLN A 395 19.80 22.16 9.45
CA GLN A 395 20.94 22.62 10.25
C GLN A 395 20.78 22.28 11.75
N THR A 396 19.56 22.40 12.27
CA THR A 396 19.23 22.01 13.65
C THR A 396 19.49 20.53 13.88
N LEU A 397 19.09 19.66 12.96
CA LEU A 397 19.36 18.22 13.03
C LEU A 397 20.87 17.93 13.01
N ALA A 398 21.62 18.56 12.12
CA ALA A 398 23.07 18.40 12.06
C ALA A 398 23.78 18.79 13.38
N GLU A 399 23.35 19.90 14.00
CA GLU A 399 23.83 20.32 15.33
C GLU A 399 23.47 19.31 16.42
N VAL A 400 22.23 18.81 16.42
CA VAL A 400 21.75 17.79 17.35
C VAL A 400 22.59 16.52 17.23
N TYR A 401 22.79 16.00 16.03
CA TYR A 401 23.58 14.79 15.79
C TYR A 401 25.02 14.95 16.30
N THR A 402 25.67 16.05 15.95
CA THR A 402 27.04 16.34 16.39
C THR A 402 27.14 16.38 17.91
N ARG A 403 26.18 17.02 18.59
CA ARG A 403 26.19 17.15 20.04
C ARG A 403 25.89 15.84 20.76
N LEU A 404 24.93 15.06 20.26
CA LEU A 404 24.56 13.77 20.82
C LEU A 404 25.74 12.79 20.79
N ASP A 405 26.47 12.75 19.68
CA ASP A 405 27.62 11.85 19.52
C ASP A 405 28.87 12.35 20.27
N ALA A 406 29.01 13.67 20.47
CA ALA A 406 30.09 14.25 21.24
C ALA A 406 29.98 14.00 22.76
N ASP A 407 28.76 13.86 23.29
CA ASP A 407 28.49 13.55 24.70
C ASP A 407 27.42 12.46 24.84
N THR A 408 27.85 11.20 24.68
CA THR A 408 26.97 10.03 24.79
C THR A 408 26.47 9.77 26.22
N ALA A 409 27.04 10.43 27.23
CA ALA A 409 26.61 10.34 28.62
C ALA A 409 25.57 11.41 29.02
N SER A 410 25.25 12.35 28.12
CA SER A 410 24.21 13.34 28.37
C SER A 410 22.83 12.69 28.54
N ALA A 411 21.94 13.34 29.29
CA ALA A 411 20.59 12.80 29.52
C ALA A 411 19.80 12.58 28.21
N CYS A 412 19.95 13.45 27.21
CA CYS A 412 19.29 13.26 25.91
C CYS A 412 19.93 12.17 25.06
N SER A 413 21.25 12.01 25.12
CA SER A 413 21.93 10.89 24.45
C SER A 413 21.51 9.56 25.06
N MET A 414 21.41 9.48 26.39
CA MET A 414 20.98 8.28 27.09
C MET A 414 19.57 7.83 26.73
N ILE A 415 18.64 8.75 26.41
CA ILE A 415 17.30 8.38 25.93
C ILE A 415 17.37 7.47 24.69
N LEU A 416 18.33 7.74 23.79
CA LEU A 416 18.50 7.00 22.55
C LEU A 416 19.31 5.72 22.77
N THR A 417 20.28 5.73 23.69
CA THR A 417 21.09 4.54 24.02
C THR A 417 20.39 3.57 24.97
N ASP A 418 19.44 4.01 25.81
CA ASP A 418 18.76 3.13 26.76
C ASP A 418 17.73 2.23 26.07
N VAL A 419 17.06 2.75 25.05
CA VAL A 419 16.20 1.96 24.15
C VAL A 419 17.04 0.90 23.41
N ASN A 420 18.35 1.12 23.28
CA ASN A 420 19.33 0.18 22.74
C ASN A 420 19.63 -1.03 23.67
N THR A 421 19.20 -1.00 24.94
CA THR A 421 19.58 -2.01 25.96
C THR A 421 18.41 -2.82 26.52
N SER A 422 17.18 -2.37 26.29
CA SER A 422 15.97 -2.99 26.87
C SER A 422 15.42 -4.11 25.97
N LYS A 423 16.12 -5.26 25.93
CA LYS A 423 15.58 -6.64 25.82
C LYS A 423 16.75 -7.62 25.66
N ASN A 424 17.22 -8.22 26.76
CA ASN A 424 17.90 -9.52 26.83
C ASN A 424 19.00 -9.85 25.78
N SER A 425 19.88 -8.92 25.39
CA SER A 425 21.08 -9.32 24.65
C SER A 425 22.18 -9.76 25.62
N LYS A 426 22.40 -11.09 25.73
CA LYS A 426 23.60 -11.68 26.35
C LYS A 426 24.84 -11.61 25.45
N PHE A 427 24.75 -10.91 24.31
CA PHE A 427 25.82 -10.73 23.35
C PHE A 427 25.94 -9.24 22.99
N ALA A 428 26.36 -8.42 23.94
CA ALA A 428 26.83 -7.07 23.67
C ALA A 428 28.29 -7.15 23.20
N THR A 429 28.53 -7.12 21.90
CA THR A 429 29.85 -6.77 21.36
C THR A 429 30.08 -5.27 21.51
N ALA A 430 31.34 -4.90 21.71
CA ALA A 430 31.80 -3.66 22.35
C ALA A 430 31.76 -2.38 21.49
N THR A 431 30.80 -2.22 20.58
CA THR A 431 30.60 -0.99 19.81
C THR A 431 29.21 -0.43 20.05
N THR A 432 29.12 0.56 20.93
CA THR A 432 27.89 1.30 21.19
C THR A 432 27.48 2.08 19.94
N THR A 433 26.33 1.76 19.35
CA THR A 433 25.70 2.55 18.28
C THR A 433 25.63 4.03 18.68
N PRO A 434 26.14 4.98 17.86
CA PRO A 434 26.03 6.40 18.16
C PRO A 434 24.56 6.85 18.32
N PRO A 435 24.22 7.69 19.32
CA PRO A 435 22.85 8.13 19.52
C PRO A 435 22.25 8.82 18.28
N SER A 436 23.07 9.52 17.47
CA SER A 436 22.59 10.14 16.25
C SER A 436 22.05 9.15 15.21
N TYR A 437 22.49 7.90 15.24
CA TYR A 437 22.00 6.85 14.32
C TYR A 437 20.57 6.46 14.72
N THR A 438 20.35 6.25 16.02
CA THR A 438 19.02 5.96 16.56
C THR A 438 18.04 7.11 16.33
N LEU A 439 18.49 8.36 16.46
CA LEU A 439 17.63 9.50 16.15
C LEU A 439 17.29 9.58 14.65
N ARG A 440 18.24 9.33 13.74
CA ARG A 440 17.94 9.25 12.29
C ARG A 440 16.88 8.19 12.00
N GLN A 441 17.03 7.00 12.57
CA GLN A 441 16.08 5.89 12.42
C GLN A 441 14.70 6.23 12.99
N LEU A 442 14.63 6.88 14.16
CA LEU A 442 13.37 7.36 14.74
C LEU A 442 12.64 8.31 13.78
N LEU A 443 13.36 9.30 13.24
CA LEU A 443 12.80 10.22 12.26
C LEU A 443 12.41 9.50 10.96
N GLY A 444 13.14 8.44 10.58
CA GLY A 444 12.79 7.57 9.47
C GLY A 444 11.47 6.83 9.69
N VAL A 445 11.23 6.28 10.89
CA VAL A 445 9.94 5.68 11.27
C VAL A 445 8.82 6.71 11.18
N MET A 446 9.04 7.92 11.70
CA MET A 446 8.07 9.01 11.63
C MET A 446 7.78 9.45 10.18
N MET A 447 8.77 9.42 9.30
CA MET A 447 8.62 9.84 7.90
C MET A 447 7.72 8.88 7.09
N LYS A 448 7.62 7.61 7.48
CA LYS A 448 6.73 6.64 6.80
C LYS A 448 5.25 6.93 7.04
N ASP A 449 4.90 7.55 8.16
CA ASP A 449 3.52 7.87 8.53
C ASP A 449 3.26 9.38 8.45
N SER A 450 2.42 9.78 7.49
CA SER A 450 2.05 11.19 7.30
C SER A 450 1.42 11.86 8.53
N THR A 451 0.86 11.09 9.47
CA THR A 451 0.31 11.63 10.73
C THR A 451 1.40 12.11 11.68
N LEU A 452 2.63 11.60 11.54
CA LEU A 452 3.79 11.95 12.37
C LEU A 452 4.66 13.05 11.75
N TRP A 453 4.45 13.38 10.47
CA TRP A 453 5.18 14.46 9.79
C TRP A 453 5.21 15.80 10.54
N PRO A 454 4.09 16.30 11.12
CA PRO A 454 4.12 17.55 11.88
C PRO A 454 5.00 17.48 13.13
N PHE A 455 5.24 16.28 13.66
CA PHE A 455 6.01 16.05 14.88
C PHE A 455 7.51 15.88 14.62
N ILE A 456 7.95 15.59 13.38
CA ILE A 456 9.38 15.56 13.00
C ILE A 456 10.12 16.85 13.45
N PRO A 457 9.65 18.07 13.11
CA PRO A 457 10.28 19.30 13.58
C PRO A 457 10.21 19.48 15.10
N VAL A 458 9.15 18.98 15.77
CA VAL A 458 9.03 19.05 17.23
C VAL A 458 10.12 18.22 17.90
N ILE A 459 10.33 16.99 17.45
CA ILE A 459 11.35 16.10 18.00
C ILE A 459 12.74 16.70 17.79
N ALA A 460 13.03 17.21 16.59
CA ALA A 460 14.27 17.92 16.32
C ALA A 460 14.47 19.13 17.26
N TYR A 461 13.44 19.96 17.43
CA TYR A 461 13.48 21.13 18.32
C TYR A 461 13.71 20.74 19.79
N ARG A 462 13.01 19.72 20.29
CA ARG A 462 13.14 19.29 21.69
C ARG A 462 14.48 18.60 21.97
N PHE A 463 15.01 17.83 21.04
CA PHE A 463 16.39 17.34 21.15
C PHE A 463 17.42 18.47 21.03
N HIS A 464 17.12 19.53 20.27
CA HIS A 464 17.96 20.73 20.18
C HIS A 464 17.98 21.53 21.48
N ARG A 465 16.83 21.73 22.13
CA ARG A 465 16.73 22.35 23.45
C ARG A 465 17.33 21.47 24.55
N CYS A 466 17.00 20.18 24.55
CA CYS A 466 17.41 19.19 25.55
C CYS A 466 17.22 19.69 27.00
N GLY A 467 16.07 20.31 27.28
CA GLY A 467 15.73 20.82 28.61
C GLY A 467 15.27 19.70 29.55
N SER A 468 15.22 19.98 30.86
CA SER A 468 14.69 19.05 31.86
C SER A 468 13.23 18.64 31.59
N GLU A 469 12.47 19.53 30.98
CA GLU A 469 11.09 19.39 30.54
C GLU A 469 10.92 18.47 29.33
N ASP A 470 12.00 18.24 28.56
CA ASP A 470 11.98 17.38 27.37
C ASP A 470 12.26 15.93 27.70
N LEU A 471 13.06 15.65 28.74
CA LEU A 471 13.63 14.31 28.98
C LEU A 471 12.57 13.21 29.11
N THR A 472 11.55 13.42 29.95
CA THR A 472 10.49 12.42 30.16
C THR A 472 9.63 12.26 28.90
N LEU A 473 9.32 13.34 28.21
CA LEU A 473 8.51 13.31 26.98
C LEU A 473 9.24 12.59 25.85
N LEU A 474 10.50 12.96 25.60
CA LEU A 474 11.34 12.32 24.59
C LEU A 474 11.53 10.85 24.91
N SER A 475 11.79 10.48 26.17
CA SER A 475 11.91 9.08 26.57
C SER A 475 10.64 8.27 26.29
N GLN A 476 9.47 8.81 26.66
CA GLN A 476 8.18 8.17 26.39
C GLN A 476 7.93 8.03 24.89
N PHE A 477 8.15 9.10 24.12
CA PHE A 477 7.92 9.12 22.69
C PHE A 477 8.85 8.17 21.91
N VAL A 478 10.14 8.19 22.21
CA VAL A 478 11.13 7.30 21.58
C VAL A 478 10.76 5.84 21.88
N ASN A 479 10.47 5.51 23.14
CA ASN A 479 10.11 4.15 23.51
C ASN A 479 8.79 3.72 22.87
N SER A 480 7.75 4.56 22.86
CA SER A 480 6.45 4.20 22.27
C SER A 480 6.57 3.98 20.76
N THR A 481 7.29 4.87 20.05
CA THR A 481 7.45 4.80 18.59
C THR A 481 8.20 3.54 18.18
N PHE A 482 9.21 3.15 18.96
CA PHE A 482 9.98 1.94 18.68
C PHE A 482 9.34 0.66 19.20
N VAL A 483 8.45 0.73 20.21
CA VAL A 483 7.63 -0.42 20.63
C VAL A 483 6.55 -0.72 19.60
N THR A 484 6.04 0.28 18.88
CA THR A 484 5.07 0.07 17.79
C THR A 484 5.72 -0.45 16.49
N ASP A 485 7.04 -0.28 16.32
CA ASP A 485 7.87 -0.87 15.25
C ASP A 485 8.49 -2.18 15.79
N THR A 486 7.66 -3.22 15.97
CA THR A 486 8.08 -4.50 16.58
C THR A 486 8.85 -5.41 15.61
N ASP A 487 9.65 -6.34 16.15
CA ASP A 487 10.33 -7.43 15.40
C ASP A 487 9.38 -8.34 14.58
N THR A 488 8.05 -8.18 14.72
CA THR A 488 7.04 -8.81 13.86
C THR A 488 7.04 -8.27 12.43
N ASP A 489 7.64 -7.09 12.23
CA ASP A 489 7.72 -6.39 10.95
C ASP A 489 9.04 -6.74 10.24
N ASN A 490 9.64 -7.87 10.61
CA ASN A 490 10.78 -8.40 9.88
C ASN A 490 10.28 -9.06 8.60
N PRO A 491 10.92 -8.77 7.46
CA PRO A 491 10.59 -9.44 6.21
C PRO A 491 10.60 -10.96 6.39
N GLU A 492 9.71 -11.66 5.68
CA GLU A 492 9.84 -13.11 5.57
C GLU A 492 11.15 -13.50 4.88
N LEU A 493 11.65 -14.71 5.13
CA LEU A 493 12.92 -15.19 4.58
C LEU A 493 12.96 -15.10 3.04
N LEU A 494 11.84 -15.30 2.37
CA LEU A 494 11.69 -15.14 0.91
C LEU A 494 12.22 -13.79 0.43
N PHE A 495 11.76 -12.70 1.04
CA PHE A 495 12.08 -11.36 0.57
C PHE A 495 13.55 -11.01 0.80
N VAL A 496 14.17 -11.58 1.83
CA VAL A 496 15.63 -11.45 2.06
C VAL A 496 16.42 -12.20 0.98
N VAL A 497 16.03 -13.44 0.69
CA VAL A 497 16.66 -14.25 -0.36
C VAL A 497 16.54 -13.54 -1.71
N GLN A 498 15.37 -13.00 -2.04
CA GLN A 498 15.16 -12.22 -3.27
C GLN A 498 15.93 -10.90 -3.27
N ALA A 499 15.98 -10.17 -2.14
CA ALA A 499 16.75 -8.93 -2.02
C ALA A 499 18.24 -9.16 -2.32
N PHE A 500 18.86 -10.13 -1.68
CA PHE A 500 20.29 -10.43 -1.88
C PHE A 500 20.61 -11.08 -3.23
N SER A 501 19.66 -11.83 -3.81
CA SER A 501 19.87 -12.52 -5.09
C SER A 501 19.60 -11.64 -6.31
N GLU A 502 18.60 -10.75 -6.23
CA GLU A 502 18.07 -10.04 -7.39
C GLU A 502 18.19 -8.53 -7.31
N LEU A 503 18.22 -7.95 -6.11
CA LEU A 503 18.05 -6.51 -5.87
C LEU A 503 19.25 -5.87 -5.16
N TRP A 504 20.31 -6.63 -4.85
CA TRP A 504 21.54 -6.08 -4.30
C TRP A 504 22.46 -5.60 -5.44
N GLU A 505 23.29 -4.59 -5.17
CA GLU A 505 24.28 -4.12 -6.15
C GLU A 505 25.37 -5.17 -6.39
N VAL A 506 25.73 -5.37 -7.66
CA VAL A 506 26.85 -6.23 -8.05
C VAL A 506 27.78 -5.41 -8.96
N PRO A 507 29.04 -5.13 -8.55
CA PRO A 507 29.68 -5.54 -7.30
C PRO A 507 29.04 -4.89 -6.05
N SER A 508 29.13 -5.58 -4.91
CA SER A 508 28.58 -5.07 -3.64
C SER A 508 29.33 -3.83 -3.15
N PRO A 509 28.64 -2.82 -2.61
CA PRO A 509 29.27 -1.77 -1.81
C PRO A 509 29.90 -2.36 -0.54
N ASP A 510 30.90 -1.68 0.00
CA ASP A 510 31.53 -2.05 1.27
C ASP A 510 30.83 -1.42 2.49
N HIS A 511 31.28 -1.78 3.69
CA HIS A 511 30.73 -1.26 4.95
C HIS A 511 30.84 0.27 5.05
N THR A 512 31.88 0.87 4.47
CA THR A 512 32.10 2.32 4.52
C THR A 512 31.08 3.03 3.66
N GLU A 513 30.91 2.58 2.41
CA GLU A 513 29.95 3.17 1.48
C GLU A 513 28.51 3.03 1.99
N LEU A 514 28.14 1.85 2.50
CA LEU A 514 26.81 1.63 3.09
C LEU A 514 26.57 2.53 4.31
N LEU A 515 27.58 2.73 5.16
CA LEU A 515 27.48 3.61 6.31
C LEU A 515 27.40 5.09 5.90
N GLU A 516 28.17 5.53 4.91
CA GLU A 516 28.12 6.89 4.36
C GLU A 516 26.73 7.18 3.79
N ARG A 517 26.17 6.28 2.98
CA ARG A 517 24.79 6.39 2.45
C ARG A 517 23.73 6.57 3.52
N PHE A 518 23.91 6.00 4.71
CA PHE A 518 23.03 6.23 5.85
C PHE A 518 23.34 7.55 6.58
N THR A 519 24.61 7.80 6.90
CA THR A 519 25.02 8.90 7.80
C THR A 519 25.06 10.27 7.15
N ASP A 520 25.25 10.34 5.83
CA ASP A 520 25.21 11.56 5.02
C ASP A 520 23.79 12.12 4.86
N THR A 521 22.79 11.30 5.17
CA THR A 521 21.38 11.72 5.15
C THR A 521 20.94 12.28 6.49
N SER A 522 20.03 13.26 6.45
CA SER A 522 19.48 13.86 7.67
C SER A 522 18.41 12.98 8.33
N ILE A 523 17.67 12.19 7.55
CA ILE A 523 16.63 11.27 8.00
C ILE A 523 16.72 10.05 7.09
N SER A 524 16.80 8.85 7.67
CA SER A 524 16.82 7.61 6.92
C SER A 524 16.29 6.46 7.76
N SER A 525 15.84 5.39 7.09
CA SER A 525 15.35 4.19 7.76
C SER A 525 16.45 3.47 8.55
N GLY A 526 17.71 3.60 8.10
CA GLY A 526 18.87 2.93 8.66
C GLY A 526 18.71 1.43 8.73
N ARG A 527 18.03 0.83 7.74
CA ARG A 527 17.75 -0.61 7.72
C ARG A 527 18.81 -1.38 6.95
N VAL A 528 19.59 -0.74 6.08
CA VAL A 528 20.46 -1.43 5.11
C VAL A 528 21.93 -1.38 5.49
N TYR A 529 22.38 -0.30 6.13
CA TYR A 529 23.82 -0.09 6.40
C TYR A 529 24.51 -1.21 7.21
N THR A 530 23.75 -2.04 7.93
CA THR A 530 24.26 -3.19 8.70
C THR A 530 24.19 -4.53 7.99
N GLN A 531 23.68 -4.60 6.75
CA GLN A 531 23.31 -5.87 6.11
C GLN A 531 24.44 -6.56 5.34
N LEU A 532 25.60 -5.92 5.13
CA LEU A 532 26.67 -6.48 4.29
C LEU A 532 27.13 -7.87 4.77
N ASP A 533 27.33 -8.04 6.08
CA ASP A 533 27.75 -9.34 6.63
C ASP A 533 26.70 -10.44 6.35
N ALA A 534 25.41 -10.11 6.42
CA ALA A 534 24.33 -11.03 6.09
C ALA A 534 24.28 -11.34 4.59
N TYR A 535 24.45 -10.33 3.73
CA TYR A 535 24.57 -10.51 2.28
C TYR A 535 25.72 -11.47 1.95
N CYS A 536 26.91 -11.25 2.49
CA CYS A 536 28.09 -12.09 2.24
C CYS A 536 27.87 -13.53 2.72
N LEU A 537 27.25 -13.73 3.89
CA LEU A 537 26.91 -15.07 4.40
C LEU A 537 25.87 -15.79 3.54
N PHE A 538 24.82 -15.09 3.12
CA PHE A 538 23.73 -15.67 2.34
C PHE A 538 24.16 -16.01 0.92
N THR A 539 25.04 -15.19 0.33
CA THR A 539 25.44 -15.33 -1.08
C THR A 539 26.72 -16.11 -1.28
N GLY A 540 27.59 -16.16 -0.26
CA GLY A 540 28.96 -16.67 -0.40
C GLY A 540 29.84 -15.79 -1.29
N ASP A 541 29.48 -14.52 -1.49
CA ASP A 541 30.25 -13.56 -2.29
C ASP A 541 31.66 -13.38 -1.70
N THR A 542 32.68 -13.47 -2.56
CA THR A 542 34.09 -13.36 -2.20
C THR A 542 34.75 -12.07 -2.72
N SER A 543 33.96 -11.07 -3.08
CA SER A 543 34.42 -9.74 -3.47
C SER A 543 35.21 -9.06 -2.35
N GLU A 544 35.94 -7.99 -2.67
CA GLU A 544 36.72 -7.23 -1.69
C GLU A 544 35.87 -6.72 -0.51
N ALA A 545 34.63 -6.28 -0.81
CA ALA A 545 33.65 -5.88 0.19
C ALA A 545 33.37 -7.00 1.21
N CYS A 546 33.21 -8.24 0.74
CA CYS A 546 32.97 -9.41 1.60
C CYS A 546 34.24 -10.00 2.22
N GLY A 547 35.41 -9.82 1.61
CA GLY A 547 36.70 -10.32 2.10
C GLY A 547 37.14 -9.69 3.43
N ASN A 548 36.67 -8.47 3.73
CA ASN A 548 36.98 -7.75 4.97
C ASN A 548 35.97 -7.98 6.11
N THR A 549 34.98 -8.85 5.92
CA THR A 549 33.94 -9.12 6.93
C THR A 549 34.39 -10.12 7.99
N THR A 550 33.77 -10.09 9.17
CA THR A 550 34.08 -11.00 10.30
C THR A 550 33.88 -12.49 9.98
N VAL A 551 33.12 -12.77 8.90
CA VAL A 551 32.83 -14.09 8.33
C VAL A 551 34.08 -14.76 7.73
N SER A 552 35.04 -13.98 7.23
CA SER A 552 36.29 -14.52 6.68
C SER A 552 37.23 -15.13 7.74
N GLY A 553 36.94 -14.95 9.04
CA GLY A 553 37.74 -15.49 10.15
C GLY A 553 37.41 -16.94 10.55
N SER A 554 36.28 -17.50 10.11
CA SER A 554 35.94 -18.90 10.34
C SER A 554 36.55 -19.78 9.25
N ASN A 555 37.39 -20.75 9.65
CA ASN A 555 37.93 -21.83 8.81
C ASN A 555 36.82 -22.81 8.33
N SER A 556 35.68 -22.32 7.87
CA SER A 556 34.67 -23.14 7.20
C SER A 556 35.08 -23.33 5.75
N SER A 557 35.10 -24.58 5.29
CA SER A 557 35.22 -24.92 3.86
C SER A 557 34.25 -24.07 3.03
N PRO A 558 34.58 -23.74 1.76
CA PRO A 558 33.65 -23.04 0.88
C PRO A 558 32.32 -23.80 0.89
N VAL A 559 31.28 -23.08 1.30
CA VAL A 559 29.93 -23.63 1.41
C VAL A 559 29.46 -23.97 0.00
N GLU A 560 29.17 -25.25 -0.24
CA GLU A 560 28.83 -25.75 -1.59
C GLU A 560 27.41 -25.30 -2.05
N SER A 561 26.59 -24.77 -1.13
CA SER A 561 25.21 -24.30 -1.40
C SER A 561 24.85 -23.09 -0.53
N THR A 562 24.40 -21.99 -1.15
CA THR A 562 24.15 -20.70 -0.48
C THR A 562 22.64 -20.41 -0.39
N LEU A 563 22.23 -19.45 0.44
CA LEU A 563 20.85 -18.96 0.51
C LEU A 563 20.59 -17.87 -0.55
N SER A 564 21.13 -18.07 -1.75
CA SER A 564 21.01 -17.13 -2.86
C SER A 564 20.97 -17.85 -4.20
N TYR A 565 20.68 -17.10 -5.24
CA TYR A 565 20.80 -17.55 -6.61
C TYR A 565 21.20 -16.39 -7.52
N THR A 566 21.78 -16.74 -8.67
CA THR A 566 21.93 -15.77 -9.76
C THR A 566 20.63 -15.69 -10.53
N ALA A 567 20.13 -14.51 -10.87
CA ALA A 567 18.97 -14.39 -11.74
C ALA A 567 19.39 -14.39 -13.23
N ASN A 568 18.60 -15.02 -14.10
CA ASN A 568 18.77 -14.87 -15.55
C ASN A 568 18.05 -13.61 -16.04
N THR A 569 18.67 -12.89 -16.98
CA THR A 569 18.09 -11.70 -17.60
C THR A 569 17.62 -11.99 -19.01
N THR A 570 16.32 -11.93 -19.24
CA THR A 570 15.76 -11.82 -20.58
C THR A 570 14.84 -10.61 -20.61
N VAL A 571 15.33 -9.51 -21.18
CA VAL A 571 14.49 -8.33 -21.41
C VAL A 571 13.64 -8.59 -22.65
N THR A 572 12.33 -8.64 -22.46
CA THR A 572 11.36 -8.73 -23.55
C THR A 572 10.68 -7.37 -23.71
N ALA A 573 10.38 -6.98 -24.95
CA ALA A 573 9.73 -5.71 -25.25
C ALA A 573 8.34 -5.62 -24.60
N PHE A 574 7.93 -4.39 -24.24
CA PHE A 574 6.61 -4.12 -23.68
C PHE A 574 5.49 -4.67 -24.60
N PRO A 575 4.51 -5.43 -24.08
CA PRO A 575 3.46 -6.00 -24.90
C PRO A 575 2.65 -4.93 -25.62
N SER A 576 2.52 -5.06 -26.94
CA SER A 576 1.74 -4.12 -27.75
C SER A 576 0.25 -4.17 -27.37
N GLY A 577 -0.36 -3.01 -27.10
CA GLY A 577 -1.79 -2.90 -26.79
C GLY A 577 -2.13 -2.91 -25.30
N THR A 578 -1.17 -3.18 -24.42
CA THR A 578 -1.33 -3.04 -22.97
C THR A 578 -1.15 -1.59 -22.55
N SER A 579 -1.86 -1.16 -21.51
CA SER A 579 -1.73 0.18 -20.92
C SER A 579 -0.98 0.14 -19.58
N LEU A 580 -0.31 1.23 -19.22
CA LEU A 580 0.39 1.37 -17.94
C LEU A 580 -0.03 2.65 -17.21
N LEU A 581 -0.54 2.53 -15.99
CA LEU A 581 -0.77 3.64 -15.09
C LEU A 581 0.23 3.58 -13.92
N LEU A 582 1.05 4.60 -13.76
CA LEU A 582 1.94 4.77 -12.62
C LEU A 582 1.33 5.77 -11.65
N LEU A 583 1.28 5.41 -10.37
CA LEU A 583 0.88 6.26 -9.26
C LEU A 583 2.08 6.40 -8.32
N SER A 584 2.46 7.62 -7.96
CA SER A 584 3.64 7.88 -7.13
C SER A 584 3.36 8.93 -6.07
N GLY A 585 3.73 8.65 -4.82
CA GLY A 585 3.66 9.61 -3.73
C GLY A 585 4.89 10.49 -3.73
N GLY A 586 4.74 11.80 -3.81
CA GLY A 586 5.88 12.73 -3.89
C GLY A 586 6.75 12.80 -2.63
N LEU A 587 6.31 12.20 -1.52
CA LEU A 587 7.10 12.00 -0.30
C LEU A 587 7.14 10.51 0.09
N ASP A 588 7.09 9.63 -0.90
CA ASP A 588 7.25 8.19 -0.72
C ASP A 588 8.73 7.84 -0.51
N ALA A 589 9.12 7.69 0.75
CA ALA A 589 10.49 7.34 1.12
C ALA A 589 10.78 5.83 1.02
N LEU A 590 9.78 4.98 0.78
CA LEU A 590 9.96 3.53 0.62
C LEU A 590 10.22 3.17 -0.84
N SER A 591 9.50 3.82 -1.76
CA SER A 591 9.76 3.74 -3.20
C SER A 591 9.86 5.14 -3.80
N ALA A 592 11.07 5.69 -3.71
CA ALA A 592 11.38 7.05 -4.13
C ALA A 592 10.78 7.39 -5.52
N PRO A 593 10.15 8.57 -5.69
CA PRO A 593 9.47 8.96 -6.93
C PRO A 593 10.31 8.81 -8.20
N LYS A 594 11.63 8.95 -8.08
CA LYS A 594 12.59 8.75 -9.17
C LYS A 594 12.41 7.41 -9.89
N TYR A 595 12.02 6.34 -9.19
CA TYR A 595 11.79 5.03 -9.78
C TYR A 595 10.56 4.99 -10.68
N SER A 596 9.45 5.59 -10.25
CA SER A 596 8.24 5.68 -11.07
C SER A 596 8.47 6.57 -12.30
N THR A 597 9.21 7.66 -12.14
CA THR A 597 9.61 8.54 -13.26
C THR A 597 10.52 7.81 -14.25
N ALA A 598 11.51 7.07 -13.75
CA ALA A 598 12.42 6.30 -14.60
C ALA A 598 11.68 5.22 -15.40
N LEU A 599 10.83 4.42 -14.74
CA LEU A 599 9.98 3.43 -15.41
C LEU A 599 9.07 4.08 -16.46
N PHE A 600 8.46 5.23 -16.14
CA PHE A 600 7.66 5.98 -17.11
C PHE A 600 8.46 6.32 -18.37
N HIS A 601 9.71 6.79 -18.23
CA HIS A 601 10.54 7.12 -19.38
C HIS A 601 11.06 5.89 -20.14
N GLU A 602 11.31 4.79 -19.44
CA GLU A 602 11.88 3.58 -20.02
C GLU A 602 10.88 2.84 -20.93
N PHE A 603 9.63 2.70 -20.51
CA PHE A 603 8.60 2.01 -21.30
C PHE A 603 8.26 2.78 -22.58
N GLN A 604 8.76 2.33 -23.73
CA GLN A 604 8.55 2.97 -25.03
C GLN A 604 7.15 2.70 -25.62
N THR A 605 6.11 3.22 -24.98
CA THR A 605 4.72 3.18 -25.42
C THR A 605 4.03 4.52 -25.13
N ASP A 606 3.12 4.94 -26.00
CA ASP A 606 2.26 6.11 -25.75
C ASP A 606 1.07 5.77 -24.85
N ASN A 607 0.82 4.47 -24.63
CA ASN A 607 -0.28 3.98 -23.80
C ASN A 607 0.11 3.90 -22.32
N LYS A 608 0.68 4.99 -21.79
CA LYS A 608 1.11 5.09 -20.40
C LYS A 608 0.75 6.44 -19.79
N ALA A 609 0.54 6.49 -18.48
CA ALA A 609 0.32 7.71 -17.73
C ALA A 609 1.04 7.63 -16.38
N LEU A 610 1.54 8.76 -15.88
CA LEU A 610 2.12 8.91 -14.54
C LEU A 610 1.35 9.99 -13.79
N LEU A 611 0.83 9.63 -12.62
CA LEU A 611 0.18 10.57 -11.70
C LEU A 611 0.98 10.65 -10.41
N VAL A 612 1.41 11.86 -10.06
CA VAL A 612 2.18 12.13 -8.85
C VAL A 612 1.31 12.86 -7.83
N ALA A 613 1.12 12.24 -6.67
CA ALA A 613 0.48 12.86 -5.51
C ALA A 613 1.55 13.54 -4.66
N SER A 614 1.77 14.84 -4.90
CA SER A 614 2.97 15.60 -4.46
C SER A 614 3.35 15.49 -2.99
N LYS A 615 2.38 15.32 -2.07
CA LYS A 615 2.60 15.23 -0.61
C LYS A 615 1.93 13.99 -0.02
N SER A 616 2.01 12.88 -0.73
CA SER A 616 1.53 11.58 -0.28
C SER A 616 2.69 10.62 -0.01
N THR A 617 2.43 9.66 0.87
CA THR A 617 3.32 8.56 1.24
C THR A 617 3.25 7.42 0.21
N HIS A 618 3.95 6.33 0.53
CA HIS A 618 3.77 5.03 -0.11
C HIS A 618 2.30 4.59 -0.19
N GLY A 619 1.94 3.93 -1.28
CA GLY A 619 0.58 3.45 -1.56
C GLY A 619 -0.44 4.58 -1.75
N VAL A 620 -0.33 5.32 -2.85
CA VAL A 620 -1.19 6.48 -3.16
C VAL A 620 -2.66 6.10 -3.26
N VAL A 621 -3.00 4.89 -3.71
CA VAL A 621 -4.40 4.44 -3.78
C VAL A 621 -5.04 4.42 -2.38
N GLN A 622 -4.26 4.13 -1.35
CA GLN A 622 -4.70 4.13 0.05
C GLN A 622 -4.54 5.51 0.71
N SER A 623 -3.44 6.21 0.47
CA SER A 623 -3.08 7.45 1.16
C SER A 623 -3.62 8.73 0.51
N GLY A 624 -3.98 8.69 -0.78
CA GLY A 624 -4.50 9.81 -1.57
C GLY A 624 -5.94 10.19 -1.23
N LEU A 625 -6.19 10.64 0.00
CA LEU A 625 -7.51 11.00 0.53
C LEU A 625 -7.80 12.49 0.39
N LEU A 626 -9.02 12.83 -0.03
CA LEU A 626 -9.57 14.19 0.06
C LEU A 626 -9.87 14.57 1.52
N SER A 627 -10.05 15.86 1.81
CA SER A 627 -10.33 16.34 3.18
C SER A 627 -11.58 15.75 3.83
N ASN A 628 -12.51 15.21 3.04
CA ASN A 628 -13.71 14.53 3.52
C ASN A 628 -13.51 13.01 3.72
N GLY A 629 -12.27 12.51 3.60
CA GLY A 629 -11.91 11.09 3.71
C GLY A 629 -12.13 10.28 2.43
N THR A 630 -12.58 10.88 1.33
CA THR A 630 -12.78 10.17 0.06
C THR A 630 -11.43 9.82 -0.57
N ALA A 631 -11.17 8.55 -0.87
CA ALA A 631 -9.96 8.13 -1.56
C ALA A 631 -10.00 8.48 -3.06
N CYS A 632 -9.32 9.57 -3.43
CA CYS A 632 -9.28 10.06 -4.80
C CYS A 632 -8.54 9.07 -5.73
N ALA A 633 -7.35 8.64 -5.35
CA ALA A 633 -6.56 7.74 -6.19
C ALA A 633 -7.23 6.37 -6.40
N ARG A 634 -8.01 5.89 -5.42
CA ARG A 634 -8.86 4.70 -5.60
C ARG A 634 -9.98 4.91 -6.62
N LYS A 635 -10.57 6.12 -6.70
CA LYS A 635 -11.51 6.47 -7.77
C LYS A 635 -10.85 6.51 -9.14
N VAL A 636 -9.63 7.04 -9.21
CA VAL A 636 -8.82 7.03 -10.44
C VAL A 636 -8.59 5.58 -10.89
N LEU A 637 -8.10 4.70 -10.00
CA LEU A 637 -7.93 3.28 -10.27
C LEU A 637 -9.24 2.62 -10.74
N ALA A 638 -10.34 2.86 -10.03
CA ALA A 638 -11.64 2.31 -10.41
C ALA A 638 -12.13 2.81 -11.78
N SER A 639 -11.83 4.07 -12.15
CA SER A 639 -12.16 4.61 -13.48
C SER A 639 -11.34 3.94 -14.59
N TYR A 640 -10.04 3.71 -14.35
CA TYR A 640 -9.14 2.98 -15.24
C TYR A 640 -9.59 1.52 -15.45
N VAL A 641 -10.00 0.87 -14.36
CA VAL A 641 -10.50 -0.50 -14.39
C VAL A 641 -11.80 -0.59 -15.19
N ARG A 642 -12.77 0.29 -14.91
CA ARG A 642 -14.05 0.36 -15.66
C ARG A 642 -13.87 0.72 -17.12
N SER A 643 -12.84 1.49 -17.46
CA SER A 643 -12.52 1.85 -18.84
C SER A 643 -11.68 0.79 -19.57
N ARG A 644 -11.49 -0.40 -18.98
CA ARG A 644 -10.71 -1.51 -19.55
C ARG A 644 -9.29 -1.08 -19.91
N GLY A 645 -8.65 -0.34 -19.01
CA GLY A 645 -7.29 0.16 -19.21
C GLY A 645 -7.19 1.35 -20.17
N ASN A 646 -8.30 1.91 -20.65
CA ASN A 646 -8.23 3.06 -21.54
C ASN A 646 -7.91 4.33 -20.75
N LEU A 647 -6.64 4.77 -20.85
CA LEU A 647 -6.11 5.96 -20.18
C LEU A 647 -6.77 7.27 -20.62
N THR A 648 -7.34 7.34 -21.83
CA THR A 648 -8.05 8.55 -22.30
C THR A 648 -9.36 8.81 -21.56
N LEU A 649 -9.88 7.80 -20.85
CA LEU A 649 -11.11 7.85 -20.08
C LEU A 649 -10.84 7.90 -18.56
N LEU A 650 -9.59 8.14 -18.17
CA LEU A 650 -9.20 8.21 -16.76
C LEU A 650 -9.85 9.43 -16.09
N ASP A 651 -10.59 9.21 -15.01
CA ASP A 651 -11.17 10.29 -14.21
C ASP A 651 -10.16 10.76 -13.15
N ILE A 652 -9.37 11.77 -13.52
CA ILE A 652 -8.39 12.41 -12.63
C ILE A 652 -8.91 13.70 -11.98
N SER A 653 -10.22 13.96 -12.06
CA SER A 653 -10.80 15.24 -11.64
C SER A 653 -10.52 15.58 -10.17
N CYS A 654 -10.43 14.57 -9.31
CA CYS A 654 -10.18 14.75 -7.88
C CYS A 654 -8.71 14.99 -7.52
N ILE A 655 -7.74 14.69 -8.40
CA ILE A 655 -6.31 14.75 -8.06
C ILE A 655 -5.89 16.17 -7.68
N SER A 656 -6.40 17.17 -8.41
CA SER A 656 -6.17 18.59 -8.10
C SER A 656 -6.73 19.06 -6.76
N ALA A 657 -7.64 18.29 -6.16
CA ALA A 657 -8.28 18.58 -4.87
C ALA A 657 -7.66 17.80 -3.70
N LEU A 658 -6.60 17.00 -3.94
CA LEU A 658 -5.85 16.37 -2.86
C LEU A 658 -5.30 17.44 -1.92
N PRO A 659 -5.59 17.35 -0.61
CA PRO A 659 -5.10 18.32 0.34
C PRO A 659 -3.59 18.20 0.47
N THR A 660 -2.93 19.34 0.61
CA THR A 660 -1.58 19.36 1.17
C THR A 660 -1.69 19.11 2.67
N PRO A 661 -1.01 18.09 3.23
CA PRO A 661 -1.01 17.87 4.68
C PRO A 661 -0.48 19.12 5.40
N SER A 662 -0.93 19.35 6.63
CA SER A 662 -0.53 20.53 7.41
C SER A 662 0.59 20.16 8.38
N LEU A 663 1.69 20.92 8.39
CA LEU A 663 2.72 20.81 9.42
C LEU A 663 2.35 21.54 10.73
N ALA A 664 1.22 22.26 10.74
CA ALA A 664 0.67 22.81 11.97
C ALA A 664 0.13 21.70 12.89
N ILE A 665 0.45 21.79 14.18
CA ILE A 665 -0.01 20.85 15.20
C ILE A 665 -1.15 21.49 16.00
N SER A 666 -2.29 20.80 16.08
CA SER A 666 -3.38 21.19 16.97
C SER A 666 -3.09 20.76 18.42
N ASN A 667 -3.63 21.47 19.41
CA ASN A 667 -3.53 21.06 20.82
C ASN A 667 -4.05 19.64 21.06
N ILE A 668 -5.08 19.22 20.31
CA ILE A 668 -5.64 17.86 20.40
C ILE A 668 -4.62 16.84 19.91
N SER A 669 -4.03 17.07 18.74
CA SER A 669 -2.99 16.21 18.17
C SER A 669 -1.77 16.14 19.10
N SER A 670 -1.35 17.29 19.65
CA SER A 670 -0.25 17.37 20.61
C SER A 670 -0.53 16.55 21.87
N LEU A 671 -1.74 16.66 22.44
CA LEU A 671 -2.12 15.88 23.62
C LEU A 671 -2.19 14.38 23.32
N LEU A 672 -2.67 14.00 22.14
CA LEU A 672 -2.80 12.60 21.74
C LEU A 672 -1.43 11.93 21.49
N VAL A 673 -0.51 12.62 20.83
CA VAL A 673 0.79 12.06 20.42
C VAL A 673 1.87 12.27 21.47
N LEU A 674 1.92 13.44 22.11
CA LEU A 674 2.99 13.83 23.02
C LEU A 674 2.54 13.98 24.49
N GLY A 675 1.24 13.96 24.77
CA GLY A 675 0.73 14.15 26.14
C GLY A 675 0.88 15.59 26.68
N VAL A 676 1.08 16.57 25.79
CA VAL A 676 1.27 17.99 26.14
C VAL A 676 0.36 18.90 25.34
N GLU A 677 -0.03 20.06 25.91
CA GLU A 677 -0.87 21.04 25.21
C GLU A 677 -0.12 21.74 24.08
N ASP A 678 1.08 22.27 24.35
CA ASP A 678 1.98 22.84 23.34
C ASP A 678 3.05 21.82 22.96
N ALA A 679 3.07 21.44 21.68
CA ALA A 679 3.97 20.41 21.18
C ALA A 679 5.46 20.78 21.32
N TYR A 680 5.83 22.06 21.22
CA TYR A 680 7.22 22.52 21.26
C TYR A 680 7.68 22.86 22.68
N ASP A 681 6.86 23.61 23.42
CA ASP A 681 7.26 24.23 24.70
C ASP A 681 6.43 23.75 25.89
N GLY A 682 5.44 22.88 25.66
CA GLY A 682 4.60 22.32 26.71
C GLY A 682 5.32 21.29 27.58
N VAL A 683 4.80 21.14 28.80
CA VAL A 683 5.27 20.19 29.82
C VAL A 683 4.21 19.09 30.00
N LEU A 684 4.65 17.85 30.22
CA LEU A 684 3.76 16.69 30.43
C LEU A 684 2.71 16.99 31.51
N LEU A 685 1.44 16.79 31.14
CA LEU A 685 0.36 16.85 32.11
C LEU A 685 0.49 15.62 33.02
N THR A 686 0.93 15.86 34.25
CA THR A 686 0.96 14.81 35.28
C THR A 686 -0.47 14.41 35.62
N THR A 687 -0.96 13.34 35.00
CA THR A 687 -2.09 12.62 35.57
C THR A 687 -1.58 12.00 36.86
N ASN A 688 -1.98 12.54 38.02
CA ASN A 688 -1.78 11.88 39.31
C ASN A 688 -2.51 10.53 39.28
N SER A 689 -1.83 9.48 38.79
CA SER A 689 -2.23 8.09 38.90
C SER A 689 -1.66 7.47 40.19
N SER A 690 -1.71 8.21 41.30
CA SER A 690 -1.49 7.67 42.63
C SER A 690 -2.80 7.18 43.22
N SER A 691 -3.28 6.00 42.78
CA SER A 691 -4.17 5.14 43.58
C SER A 691 -4.53 3.82 42.89
N ARG A 692 -3.66 2.83 43.04
CA ARG A 692 -3.93 1.37 43.06
C ARG A 692 -2.65 0.73 43.57
N GLY A 693 -2.52 0.10 44.72
CA GLY A 693 -3.40 -0.31 45.80
C GLY A 693 -2.53 -1.29 46.59
N GLY A 694 -2.21 -0.96 47.84
CA GLY A 694 -1.37 -1.79 48.70
C GLY A 694 -1.75 -1.51 50.15
N ILE A 695 -2.61 -2.36 50.69
CA ILE A 695 -2.90 -2.45 52.11
C ILE A 695 -1.75 -3.21 52.74
N ASP A 696 -0.95 -2.57 53.59
CA ASP A 696 -0.45 -3.14 54.84
C ASP A 696 0.14 -2.05 55.73
N GLY A 697 -0.07 -2.18 57.05
CA GLY A 697 -0.09 -1.07 58.01
C GLY A 697 1.19 -0.77 58.79
N LEU A 698 1.10 0.37 59.53
CA LEU A 698 1.77 0.77 60.79
C LEU A 698 3.32 0.88 60.73
N THR A 699 4.01 1.95 61.18
CA THR A 699 3.83 2.91 62.29
C THR A 699 4.61 4.22 62.09
N ASP A 700 3.98 5.33 62.47
CA ASP A 700 4.46 6.53 63.21
C ASP A 700 5.93 6.99 63.19
N SER A 701 6.18 8.24 62.77
CA SER A 701 6.72 9.35 63.60
C SER A 701 7.00 10.60 62.75
N GLY A 702 6.50 11.76 63.18
CA GLY A 702 6.43 13.00 62.38
C GLY A 702 7.47 14.08 62.65
N SER A 703 7.38 15.18 61.90
CA SER A 703 7.38 16.58 62.40
C SER A 703 7.15 17.59 61.25
N SER A 704 6.16 18.49 61.45
CA SER A 704 6.12 19.96 61.20
C SER A 704 7.34 20.64 60.55
N ASP A 705 7.29 21.73 59.78
CA ASP A 705 6.34 22.82 59.56
C ASP A 705 6.81 23.62 58.31
N SER A 706 5.90 24.14 57.45
CA SER A 706 5.64 25.58 57.18
C SER A 706 5.75 25.82 55.65
N GLY A 707 5.03 26.68 54.95
CA GLY A 707 4.05 27.71 55.27
C GLY A 707 3.69 28.47 53.98
N ALA A 708 2.37 28.58 53.72
CA ALA A 708 1.64 29.66 53.05
C ALA A 708 1.76 29.95 51.52
N SER A 709 0.54 29.98 50.94
CA SER A 709 0.00 30.97 50.00
C SER A 709 0.05 30.70 48.48
N SER A 710 -1.04 30.11 47.95
CA SER A 710 -1.60 30.37 46.60
C SER A 710 -3.03 29.81 46.51
N GLY A 711 -3.97 30.48 47.17
CA GLY A 711 -5.36 30.01 47.33
C GLY A 711 -6.37 30.58 46.33
N SER A 712 -5.97 31.08 45.16
CA SER A 712 -6.92 31.66 44.18
C SER A 712 -6.86 31.05 42.77
N THR A 713 -5.83 30.27 42.44
CA THR A 713 -5.74 29.55 41.15
C THR A 713 -6.32 28.15 41.22
N LEU A 714 -6.30 27.52 42.40
CA LEU A 714 -6.79 26.16 42.62
C LEU A 714 -8.31 26.07 42.57
N ASP A 715 -9.03 27.09 43.04
CA ASP A 715 -10.49 27.12 42.99
C ASP A 715 -11.01 27.37 41.56
N GLU A 716 -10.31 28.18 40.77
CA GLU A 716 -10.62 28.38 39.34
C GLU A 716 -10.35 27.09 38.54
N LEU A 717 -9.25 26.39 38.84
CA LEU A 717 -8.90 25.10 38.26
C LEU A 717 -9.90 24.00 38.64
N ASN A 718 -10.33 23.94 39.91
CA ASN A 718 -11.33 22.99 40.39
C ASN A 718 -12.72 23.26 39.79
N HIS A 719 -13.04 24.52 39.50
CA HIS A 719 -14.28 24.91 38.83
C HIS A 719 -14.27 24.53 37.34
N GLN A 720 -13.11 24.63 36.67
CA GLN A 720 -12.92 24.17 35.29
C GLN A 720 -12.87 22.63 35.17
N VAL A 721 -12.25 21.95 36.13
CA VAL A 721 -12.24 20.48 36.23
C VAL A 721 -13.63 19.94 36.54
N SER A 722 -14.40 20.57 37.42
CA SER A 722 -15.80 20.21 37.65
C SER A 722 -16.70 20.51 36.45
N ALA A 723 -16.41 21.56 35.67
CA ALA A 723 -17.09 21.83 34.41
C ALA A 723 -16.76 20.78 33.34
N LEU A 724 -15.51 20.31 33.29
CA LEU A 724 -15.04 19.23 32.40
C LEU A 724 -15.62 17.87 32.81
N ASP A 725 -15.71 17.55 34.09
CA ASP A 725 -16.29 16.28 34.56
C ASP A 725 -17.83 16.28 34.43
N SER A 726 -18.46 17.45 34.61
CA SER A 726 -19.86 17.69 34.23
C SER A 726 -20.08 17.57 32.72
N SER A 727 -19.12 17.98 31.89
CA SER A 727 -19.17 17.79 30.44
C SER A 727 -19.04 16.31 30.08
N ARG A 728 -18.13 15.57 30.73
CA ARG A 728 -17.93 14.13 30.53
C ARG A 728 -19.15 13.32 30.96
N HIS A 729 -19.83 13.72 32.03
CA HIS A 729 -21.10 13.12 32.43
C HIS A 729 -22.21 13.47 31.43
N ARG A 730 -22.26 14.71 30.93
CA ARG A 730 -23.18 15.11 29.85
C ARG A 730 -22.91 14.38 28.53
N TYR A 731 -21.66 14.10 28.17
CA TYR A 731 -21.28 13.30 27.00
C TYR A 731 -21.59 11.81 27.19
N LYS A 732 -21.40 11.25 28.39
CA LYS A 732 -21.84 9.87 28.69
C LYS A 732 -23.37 9.75 28.65
N VAL A 733 -24.09 10.70 29.23
CA VAL A 733 -25.56 10.74 29.16
C VAL A 733 -26.03 10.99 27.73
N ALA A 734 -25.38 11.88 26.97
CA ALA A 734 -25.69 12.11 25.56
C ALA A 734 -25.40 10.87 24.70
N LEU A 735 -24.31 10.13 24.96
CA LEU A 735 -24.00 8.88 24.27
C LEU A 735 -25.03 7.79 24.60
N ILE A 736 -25.46 7.68 25.86
CA ILE A 736 -26.55 6.78 26.27
C ILE A 736 -27.87 7.20 25.61
N VAL A 737 -28.20 8.48 25.57
CA VAL A 737 -29.41 8.99 24.91
C VAL A 737 -29.35 8.77 23.41
N VAL A 738 -28.21 9.02 22.75
CA VAL A 738 -28.01 8.80 21.31
C VAL A 738 -28.08 7.32 20.98
N THR A 739 -27.48 6.43 21.79
CA THR A 739 -27.60 4.98 21.59
C THR A 739 -29.01 4.46 21.85
N CYS A 740 -29.73 4.99 22.85
CA CYS A 740 -31.14 4.68 23.06
C CYS A 740 -32.04 5.22 21.93
N VAL A 741 -31.76 6.41 21.39
CA VAL A 741 -32.50 7.00 20.27
C VAL A 741 -32.19 6.25 18.98
N LEU A 742 -30.93 5.90 18.70
CA LEU A 742 -30.56 5.06 17.56
C LEU A 742 -31.17 3.66 17.68
N GLY A 743 -31.20 3.08 18.88
CA GLY A 743 -31.89 1.83 19.17
C GLY A 743 -33.40 1.93 18.94
N ALA A 744 -34.04 3.01 19.38
CA ALA A 744 -35.46 3.27 19.15
C ALA A 744 -35.78 3.55 17.67
N VAL A 745 -34.94 4.29 16.96
CA VAL A 745 -35.06 4.55 15.51
C VAL A 745 -34.84 3.25 14.72
N SER A 746 -33.93 2.39 15.16
CA SER A 746 -33.72 1.06 14.58
C SER A 746 -34.94 0.16 14.82
N LEU A 747 -35.51 0.16 16.03
CA LEU A 747 -36.75 -0.55 16.35
C LEU A 747 -37.95 -0.03 15.56
N VAL A 748 -38.11 1.29 15.45
CA VAL A 748 -39.15 1.92 14.61
C VAL A 748 -38.91 1.61 13.13
N GLY A 749 -37.65 1.56 12.68
CA GLY A 749 -37.25 1.15 11.34
C GLY A 749 -37.62 -0.30 11.05
N VAL A 750 -37.33 -1.22 11.98
CA VAL A 750 -37.72 -2.64 11.90
C VAL A 750 -39.24 -2.79 11.91
N VAL A 751 -39.95 -2.09 12.80
CA VAL A 751 -41.42 -2.08 12.84
C VAL A 751 -42.00 -1.47 11.56
N ALA A 752 -41.39 -0.42 10.99
CA ALA A 752 -41.80 0.17 9.72
C ALA A 752 -41.53 -0.75 8.54
N VAL A 753 -40.44 -1.52 8.54
CA VAL A 753 -40.15 -2.54 7.54
C VAL A 753 -41.14 -3.70 7.66
N ILE A 754 -41.42 -4.18 8.87
CA ILE A 754 -42.43 -5.23 9.12
C ILE A 754 -43.81 -4.72 8.71
N TYR A 755 -44.18 -3.49 9.06
CA TYR A 755 -45.45 -2.87 8.68
C TYR A 755 -45.53 -2.65 7.17
N ARG A 756 -44.45 -2.20 6.51
CA ARG A 756 -44.40 -2.09 5.04
C ARG A 756 -44.51 -3.46 4.38
N ARG A 757 -43.88 -4.50 4.94
CA ARG A 757 -43.96 -5.87 4.44
C ARG A 757 -45.38 -6.43 4.62
N HIS A 758 -46.01 -6.18 5.77
CA HIS A 758 -47.38 -6.58 6.05
C HIS A 758 -48.39 -5.81 5.18
N ARG A 759 -48.19 -4.51 4.97
CA ARG A 759 -48.99 -3.67 4.06
C ARG A 759 -48.80 -4.09 2.60
N LYS A 760 -47.60 -4.51 2.21
CA LYS A 760 -47.32 -5.06 0.86
C LYS A 760 -48.01 -6.42 0.68
N HIS A 761 -48.09 -7.25 1.72
CA HIS A 761 -48.89 -8.47 1.72
C HIS A 761 -50.41 -8.21 1.69
N GLN A 762 -50.90 -7.20 2.41
CA GLN A 762 -52.31 -6.79 2.33
C GLN A 762 -52.67 -6.22 0.96
N LEU A 763 -51.80 -5.38 0.36
CA LEU A 763 -51.98 -4.87 -1.01
C LEU A 763 -51.90 -5.96 -2.07
N ALA A 764 -51.07 -6.99 -1.88
CA ALA A 764 -51.03 -8.16 -2.74
C ALA A 764 -52.33 -8.99 -2.63
N GLY A 765 -52.87 -9.12 -1.42
CA GLY A 765 -54.18 -9.74 -1.19
C GLY A 765 -55.36 -8.95 -1.77
N GLU A 766 -55.32 -7.61 -1.70
CA GLU A 766 -56.32 -6.74 -2.31
C GLU A 766 -56.21 -6.71 -3.85
N GLN A 767 -55.00 -6.80 -4.42
CA GLN A 767 -54.80 -6.96 -5.87
C GLN A 767 -55.30 -8.31 -6.38
N GLU A 768 -55.16 -9.37 -5.58
CA GLU A 768 -55.70 -10.70 -5.86
C GLU A 768 -57.24 -10.71 -5.78
N MET A 769 -57.81 -10.04 -4.78
CA MET A 769 -59.26 -9.86 -4.65
C MET A 769 -59.83 -9.00 -5.79
N LEU A 770 -59.13 -7.96 -6.24
CA LEU A 770 -59.51 -7.11 -7.37
C LEU A 770 -59.34 -7.82 -8.72
N ARG A 771 -58.38 -8.75 -8.87
CA ARG A 771 -58.28 -9.64 -10.03
C ARG A 771 -59.45 -10.61 -10.11
N ARG A 772 -59.84 -11.23 -8.98
CA ARG A 772 -61.04 -12.09 -8.90
C ARG A 772 -62.34 -11.34 -9.19
N MET A 773 -62.46 -10.08 -8.77
CA MET A 773 -63.64 -9.25 -9.10
C MET A 773 -63.64 -8.72 -10.54
N ARG A 774 -62.49 -8.68 -11.22
CA ARG A 774 -62.37 -8.23 -12.62
C ARG A 774 -62.57 -9.35 -13.64
N GLY A 775 -62.56 -10.61 -13.19
CA GLY A 775 -62.87 -11.77 -14.03
C GLY A 775 -61.75 -12.17 -15.00
N ASP A 776 -60.50 -11.84 -14.68
CA ASP A 776 -59.32 -12.13 -15.52
C ASP A 776 -58.58 -13.40 -15.05
N GLU A 777 -59.28 -14.54 -14.93
CA GLU A 777 -58.63 -15.86 -14.90
C GLU A 777 -59.07 -16.68 -16.13
N GLU A 778 -58.18 -16.71 -17.13
CA GLU A 778 -58.14 -17.74 -18.17
C GLU A 778 -57.63 -19.05 -17.53
N ASN A 779 -58.55 -19.93 -17.08
CA ASN A 779 -58.46 -21.41 -17.14
C ASN A 779 -59.49 -22.16 -16.26
N GLU A 780 -60.69 -21.62 -16.06
CA GLU A 780 -61.81 -22.35 -15.44
C GLU A 780 -62.64 -23.16 -16.47
N LEU A 781 -62.04 -23.63 -17.57
CA LEU A 781 -62.72 -24.50 -18.56
C LEU A 781 -62.16 -25.93 -18.60
N GLU A 782 -60.90 -26.16 -18.23
CA GLU A 782 -60.31 -27.52 -18.23
C GLU A 782 -60.55 -28.29 -16.93
N LEU A 783 -60.72 -27.60 -15.81
CA LEU A 783 -60.97 -28.25 -14.51
C LEU A 783 -62.41 -28.78 -14.39
N VAL A 784 -63.38 -28.07 -14.97
CA VAL A 784 -64.80 -28.48 -14.98
C VAL A 784 -65.03 -29.66 -15.93
N HIS A 785 -64.26 -29.77 -17.02
CA HIS A 785 -64.34 -30.90 -17.95
C HIS A 785 -63.74 -32.19 -17.36
N SER A 786 -62.72 -32.06 -16.49
CA SER A 786 -62.06 -33.18 -15.84
C SER A 786 -62.88 -33.80 -14.71
N ILE A 787 -63.72 -33.01 -14.04
CA ILE A 787 -64.55 -33.47 -12.91
C ILE A 787 -65.84 -34.14 -13.40
N TYR A 788 -66.35 -33.78 -14.58
CA TYR A 788 -67.58 -34.38 -15.13
C TYR A 788 -67.40 -35.82 -15.65
N LEU A 789 -66.17 -36.25 -15.95
CA LEU A 789 -65.89 -37.59 -16.49
C LEU A 789 -65.50 -38.64 -15.44
N LEU A 790 -65.35 -38.27 -14.17
CA LEU A 790 -64.89 -39.17 -13.10
C LEU A 790 -65.96 -39.54 -12.07
N SER A 791 -67.21 -39.07 -12.20
CA SER A 791 -68.30 -39.45 -11.29
C SER A 791 -69.52 -40.04 -11.99
N SER A 792 -69.37 -41.24 -12.57
CA SER A 792 -70.51 -42.13 -12.78
C SER A 792 -70.11 -43.59 -12.62
N SER A 793 -70.48 -44.16 -11.46
CA SER A 793 -71.01 -45.52 -11.21
C SER A 793 -70.34 -46.34 -10.07
N SER A 794 -70.87 -46.19 -8.84
CA SER A 794 -71.50 -47.21 -7.96
C SER A 794 -70.86 -48.58 -7.60
N PRO A 795 -71.26 -49.22 -6.47
CA PRO A 795 -70.35 -49.77 -5.44
C PRO A 795 -70.46 -51.28 -5.18
N ARG A 796 -69.52 -51.88 -4.41
CA ARG A 796 -69.83 -52.88 -3.35
C ARG A 796 -68.64 -53.40 -2.51
N SER A 797 -68.88 -53.43 -1.19
CA SER A 797 -68.58 -54.46 -0.16
C SER A 797 -67.16 -54.92 0.22
N GLY A 798 -66.94 -54.97 1.55
CA GLY A 798 -66.23 -56.05 2.26
C GLY A 798 -64.87 -55.63 2.85
N GLU A 799 -64.80 -55.18 4.11
CA GLU A 799 -64.55 -55.97 5.34
C GLU A 799 -63.09 -56.44 5.56
N HIS A 800 -62.63 -56.16 6.79
CA HIS A 800 -61.60 -56.82 7.60
C HIS A 800 -60.17 -56.23 7.66
N ALA A 801 -59.80 -55.94 8.91
CA ALA A 801 -58.50 -55.58 9.47
C ALA A 801 -57.66 -56.86 9.76
N PRO A 802 -56.58 -56.86 10.56
CA PRO A 802 -55.42 -55.96 10.69
C PRO A 802 -54.05 -56.71 10.76
N THR A 803 -52.93 -55.93 10.77
CA THR A 803 -51.64 -56.18 11.48
C THR A 803 -50.70 -57.31 10.96
N PRO A 804 -49.43 -57.43 11.44
CA PRO A 804 -48.33 -56.43 11.47
C PRO A 804 -46.94 -57.06 11.14
N GLN A 805 -45.85 -56.27 11.32
CA GLN A 805 -44.45 -56.70 11.58
C GLN A 805 -43.70 -57.39 10.41
N VAL A 806 -42.37 -57.38 10.25
CA VAL A 806 -41.17 -56.80 10.88
C VAL A 806 -40.02 -57.11 9.91
N ALA A 807 -39.08 -56.17 9.74
CA ALA A 807 -37.62 -56.37 9.76
C ALA A 807 -36.96 -55.03 9.45
#